data_AF-A0A6J1UNV2-F1
#
_entry.id   AF-A0A6J1UNV2-F1
#
_cell.length_a   1.000
_cell.length_b   1.000
_cell.length_c   1.000
_cell.angle_alpha   90.00
_cell.angle_beta   90.00
_cell.angle_gamma   90.00
#
_symmetry.space_group_name_H-M   'P 1'
#
loop_
_entity.id
_entity.type
_entity.pdbx_description
1 polymer ?
#
loop_
_entity_poly.entity_id
_entity_poly.type
_entity_poly.pdbx_seq_one_letter_code
_entity_poly.pdbx_strand_id
1 'polypeptide(L)'
;MCPMKAFTLNGSCTCPLKMRHFQLNLLLICVATTTAILVVPWKVKCPLQCVCQIRPWYTPRSVYREAATVDCNDLFISTVPERLPEGTQILLLQSNNIVKVEQSELDYLKNLTELDLSQNSFSDIWDFGLKNMPHLLSLHLEENQLAELPDNSFSSLANLQELYLNHNQIRRISPQAFLGLGNLLRLHLNSNFLRTIDSRWFQVLPSLEILMIGGNKVDVILDMNFRALSNLRSLVLAGMNLREISDYALVGLKNLESLSFYDNNLISVPKRALQQVPGLKFLDLNKNPLQRIKQSDFTNMLHLKELGLNNMEELVSIDKFALINLPELTKLDVTNNPKLSYIHPSAFHHLPQMETLMLNNNALSALHKQTLESLPSLQEISIHSNPLHCDCVIRWVNSTENHIRFIEPQSTLCAEPPDLKRKHIRDVPFREMTDRCLPLISDKSFPSHLDVVDGEDISLHCRALAEPEPEIYWVTPSGLKLLPFSEDGKYKVDSEGTMEIHKVTIQEAGLYTCMAQNLIGADTRSISLIVNSSFPFSKDMLELIIEEVQTYNILVSWKPHLNTISSNLTWSSFNPSLDLTNVARIPIGTHMYNITRLHHDTEYWACLHIAFANLQTKVACVNARTKEAQYQYLESRQGALMILFLCILVLSISLIGNYGFSSFKFQSRSQGICMPWKTASSSVHVVYPTFIKQWDQGRKGERLLAMEVQATSLDS
;
A
#
# COMPACT_ATOMS: atom_id res chain seq x y z
N MET A 1 15.53 -26.07 -6.48
CA MET A 1 14.44 -25.73 -5.53
C MET A 1 13.29 -25.16 -6.35
N CYS A 2 12.29 -25.98 -6.65
CA CYS A 2 11.03 -25.50 -7.23
C CYS A 2 10.17 -24.93 -6.11
N PRO A 3 9.55 -23.74 -6.26
CA PRO A 3 8.62 -23.23 -5.26
C PRO A 3 7.29 -23.98 -5.37
N MET A 4 6.81 -24.48 -4.22
CA MET A 4 5.45 -25.00 -4.05
C MET A 4 4.45 -23.88 -4.33
N LYS A 5 3.62 -24.05 -5.36
CA LYS A 5 2.41 -23.25 -5.57
C LYS A 5 1.23 -23.92 -4.87
N ALA A 6 0.40 -23.09 -4.26
CA ALA A 6 -0.86 -23.44 -3.61
C ALA A 6 -1.77 -24.28 -4.52
N PHE A 7 -2.34 -25.35 -3.95
CA PHE A 7 -3.44 -26.11 -4.55
C PHE A 7 -4.75 -25.38 -4.28
N THR A 8 -5.40 -24.88 -5.33
CA THR A 8 -6.84 -24.64 -5.37
C THR A 8 -7.43 -25.47 -6.49
N LEU A 9 -8.52 -26.17 -6.18
CA LEU A 9 -9.23 -27.10 -7.07
C LEU A 9 -9.71 -26.45 -8.38
N ASN A 10 -9.69 -27.27 -9.43
CA ASN A 10 -10.25 -27.11 -10.78
C ASN A 10 -9.54 -26.15 -11.76
N GLY A 11 -8.86 -26.74 -12.74
CA GLY A 11 -8.45 -26.07 -13.98
C GLY A 11 -7.27 -26.73 -14.66
N SER A 12 -7.50 -27.35 -15.82
CA SER A 12 -6.49 -27.92 -16.72
C SER A 12 -5.37 -26.93 -17.07
N CYS A 13 -4.12 -27.27 -16.73
CA CYS A 13 -2.93 -26.50 -17.11
C CYS A 13 -2.41 -26.91 -18.50
N THR A 14 -2.59 -26.06 -19.51
CA THR A 14 -1.80 -26.05 -20.75
C THR A 14 -0.86 -24.85 -20.74
N CYS A 15 0.45 -25.08 -20.83
CA CYS A 15 1.47 -24.04 -20.89
C CYS A 15 1.87 -23.78 -22.35
N PRO A 16 1.93 -22.52 -22.85
CA PRO A 16 2.26 -22.23 -24.24
C PRO A 16 3.77 -21.99 -24.42
N LEU A 17 4.41 -22.78 -25.30
CA LEU A 17 5.77 -22.54 -25.80
C LEU A 17 5.73 -21.52 -26.95
N LYS A 18 6.39 -20.37 -26.78
CA LYS A 18 6.66 -19.39 -27.84
C LYS A 18 7.73 -19.94 -28.80
N MET A 19 7.36 -20.25 -30.05
CA MET A 19 8.30 -20.48 -31.14
C MET A 19 8.59 -19.18 -31.91
N ARG A 20 9.87 -18.87 -32.12
CA ARG A 20 10.35 -17.93 -33.14
C ARG A 20 10.39 -18.66 -34.49
N HIS A 21 9.80 -18.06 -35.52
CA HIS A 21 9.83 -18.54 -36.89
C HIS A 21 11.22 -18.47 -37.52
N PHE A 22 11.65 -19.58 -38.13
CA PHE A 22 12.52 -19.58 -39.31
C PHE A 22 12.06 -20.70 -40.25
N GLN A 23 11.78 -20.35 -41.51
CA GLN A 23 11.34 -21.28 -42.57
C GLN A 23 12.54 -22.00 -43.20
N LEU A 24 12.44 -23.31 -43.49
CA LEU A 24 12.31 -23.89 -44.84
C LEU A 24 12.21 -25.43 -44.79
N ASN A 25 11.51 -25.99 -45.78
CA ASN A 25 11.01 -27.36 -45.92
C ASN A 25 12.05 -28.51 -45.91
N LEU A 26 11.71 -29.63 -45.27
CA LEU A 26 11.85 -30.98 -45.85
C LEU A 26 10.95 -31.99 -45.12
N LEU A 27 10.17 -32.76 -45.89
CA LEU A 27 9.36 -33.90 -45.40
C LEU A 27 10.26 -34.95 -44.75
N LEU A 28 9.95 -35.36 -43.51
CA LEU A 28 10.31 -36.69 -42.98
C LEU A 28 9.38 -37.10 -41.83
N ILE A 29 8.99 -38.36 -41.89
CA ILE A 29 8.00 -39.07 -41.08
C ILE A 29 8.36 -38.99 -39.58
N CYS A 30 7.47 -38.42 -38.76
CA CYS A 30 7.58 -38.50 -37.31
C CYS A 30 7.10 -39.88 -36.81
N VAL A 31 8.04 -40.74 -36.44
CA VAL A 31 7.79 -41.79 -35.45
C VAL A 31 7.73 -41.10 -34.09
N ALA A 32 6.57 -41.12 -33.45
CA ALA A 32 6.44 -40.68 -32.06
C ALA A 32 7.15 -41.71 -31.17
N THR A 33 8.38 -41.42 -30.75
CA THR A 33 8.96 -42.10 -29.59
C THR A 33 8.36 -41.47 -28.35
N THR A 34 7.25 -42.05 -27.89
CA THR A 34 6.87 -41.99 -26.49
C THR A 34 8.01 -42.63 -25.70
N THR A 35 8.85 -41.84 -25.04
CA THR A 35 9.66 -42.33 -23.93
C THR A 35 8.69 -42.67 -22.79
N ALA A 36 8.03 -43.81 -22.91
CA ALA A 36 7.44 -44.48 -21.76
C ALA A 36 8.60 -44.78 -20.81
N ILE A 37 8.58 -44.18 -19.63
CA ILE A 37 9.42 -44.64 -18.52
C ILE A 37 9.09 -46.13 -18.38
N LEU A 38 10.07 -46.99 -18.64
CA LEU A 38 9.93 -48.43 -18.52
C LEU A 38 9.72 -48.77 -17.04
N VAL A 39 8.46 -48.87 -16.63
CA VAL A 39 8.08 -49.42 -15.33
C VAL A 39 8.38 -50.91 -15.39
N VAL A 40 9.46 -51.32 -14.74
CA VAL A 40 9.84 -52.74 -14.66
C VAL A 40 8.94 -53.41 -13.61
N PRO A 41 8.10 -54.40 -13.97
CA PRO A 41 7.28 -55.11 -13.00
C PRO A 41 8.18 -55.89 -12.04
N TRP A 42 7.96 -55.68 -10.74
CA TRP A 42 8.67 -56.43 -9.70
C TRP A 42 8.16 -57.88 -9.69
N LYS A 43 9.00 -58.85 -10.05
CA LYS A 43 8.63 -60.28 -10.19
C LYS A 43 8.48 -60.97 -8.83
N VAL A 44 7.65 -60.44 -7.94
CA VAL A 44 7.33 -61.01 -6.62
C VAL A 44 5.83 -61.22 -6.48
N LYS A 45 5.42 -62.11 -5.58
CA LYS A 45 4.00 -62.31 -5.25
C LYS A 45 3.48 -61.05 -4.57
N CYS A 46 2.61 -60.31 -5.25
CA CYS A 46 1.93 -59.13 -4.72
C CYS A 46 0.54 -59.51 -4.18
N PRO A 47 0.04 -58.85 -3.11
CA PRO A 47 -1.36 -58.99 -2.71
C PRO A 47 -2.32 -58.68 -3.87
N LEU A 48 -3.41 -59.44 -4.00
CA LEU A 48 -4.28 -59.42 -5.19
C LEU A 48 -4.90 -58.05 -5.52
N GLN A 49 -5.12 -57.22 -4.50
CA GLN A 49 -5.73 -55.89 -4.65
C GLN A 49 -4.70 -54.76 -4.70
N CYS A 50 -3.42 -55.06 -4.44
CA CYS A 50 -2.36 -54.07 -4.40
C CYS A 50 -1.52 -54.10 -5.68
N VAL A 51 -0.78 -53.01 -5.92
CA VAL A 51 0.14 -52.88 -7.05
C VAL A 51 1.57 -52.83 -6.52
N CYS A 52 2.40 -53.79 -6.92
CA CYS A 52 3.80 -53.88 -6.53
C CYS A 52 4.71 -53.51 -7.71
N GLN A 53 5.49 -52.43 -7.57
CA GLN A 53 6.40 -51.98 -8.63
C GLN A 53 7.57 -51.16 -8.09
N ILE A 54 8.61 -50.97 -8.90
CA ILE A 54 9.70 -50.05 -8.59
C ILE A 54 9.28 -48.65 -9.03
N ARG A 55 9.26 -47.68 -8.11
CA ARG A 55 8.90 -46.28 -8.39
C ARG A 55 10.07 -45.33 -8.12
N PRO A 56 10.15 -44.21 -8.86
CA PRO A 56 10.96 -43.07 -8.45
C PRO A 56 10.57 -42.61 -7.05
N TRP A 57 11.57 -42.42 -6.19
CA TRP A 57 11.42 -41.94 -4.84
C TRP A 57 12.52 -40.93 -4.51
N TYR A 58 12.19 -39.88 -3.77
CA TYR A 58 13.17 -38.91 -3.31
C TYR A 58 13.36 -39.09 -1.82
N THR A 59 14.63 -39.20 -1.39
CA THR A 59 14.92 -39.19 0.04
C THR A 59 14.45 -37.87 0.67
N PRO A 60 14.28 -37.79 2.00
CA PRO A 60 14.03 -36.52 2.69
C PRO A 60 15.07 -35.42 2.39
N ARG A 61 16.26 -35.78 1.90
CA ARG A 61 17.29 -34.82 1.44
C ARG A 61 17.20 -34.50 -0.05
N SER A 62 16.07 -34.81 -0.68
CA SER A 62 15.76 -34.57 -2.09
C SER A 62 16.72 -35.26 -3.07
N VAL A 63 17.23 -36.45 -2.71
CA VAL A 63 18.09 -37.27 -3.57
C VAL A 63 17.25 -38.32 -4.29
N TYR A 64 17.28 -38.34 -5.61
CA TYR A 64 16.59 -39.34 -6.44
C TYR A 64 17.10 -40.76 -6.16
N ARG A 65 16.16 -41.70 -6.00
CA ARG A 65 16.37 -43.14 -5.88
C ARG A 65 15.21 -43.89 -6.53
N GLU A 66 15.40 -45.18 -6.74
CA GLU A 66 14.33 -46.11 -7.12
C GLU A 66 14.03 -46.99 -5.91
N ALA A 67 12.75 -47.21 -5.62
CA ALA A 67 12.33 -47.96 -4.44
C ALA A 67 11.24 -48.99 -4.76
N ALA A 68 11.36 -50.17 -4.17
CA ALA A 68 10.33 -51.21 -4.26
C ALA A 68 9.08 -50.77 -3.47
N THR A 69 8.01 -50.45 -4.19
CA THR A 69 6.78 -49.86 -3.66
C THR A 69 5.63 -50.85 -3.74
N VAL A 70 4.89 -50.98 -2.64
CA VAL A 70 3.61 -51.68 -2.57
C VAL A 70 2.52 -50.64 -2.35
N ASP A 71 1.63 -50.52 -3.32
CA ASP A 71 0.54 -49.54 -3.34
C ASP A 71 -0.79 -50.25 -3.10
N CYS A 72 -1.40 -49.99 -1.94
CA CYS A 72 -2.67 -50.54 -1.49
C CYS A 72 -3.68 -49.41 -1.14
N ASN A 73 -3.57 -48.29 -1.85
CA ASN A 73 -4.40 -47.10 -1.62
C ASN A 73 -5.84 -47.28 -2.11
N ASP A 74 -6.79 -46.62 -1.44
CA ASP A 74 -8.21 -46.54 -1.88
C ASP A 74 -8.91 -47.91 -2.04
N LEU A 75 -8.55 -48.89 -1.21
CA LEU A 75 -9.10 -50.26 -1.29
C LEU A 75 -10.22 -50.52 -0.28
N PHE A 76 -10.55 -49.53 0.57
CA PHE A 76 -11.52 -49.64 1.66
C PHE A 76 -11.22 -50.79 2.64
N ILE A 77 -9.94 -51.17 2.74
CA ILE A 77 -9.49 -52.25 3.62
C ILE A 77 -9.47 -51.80 5.08
N SER A 78 -9.76 -52.71 6.00
CA SER A 78 -9.79 -52.44 7.45
C SER A 78 -8.56 -52.97 8.19
N THR A 79 -7.72 -53.78 7.53
CA THR A 79 -6.50 -54.37 8.08
C THR A 79 -5.41 -54.38 7.02
N VAL A 80 -4.15 -54.49 7.43
CA VAL A 80 -3.02 -54.57 6.50
C VAL A 80 -3.10 -55.88 5.68
N PRO A 81 -2.88 -55.86 4.35
CA PRO A 81 -2.92 -57.08 3.55
C PRO A 81 -1.86 -58.10 3.97
N GLU A 82 -2.23 -59.37 4.09
CA GLU A 82 -1.28 -60.43 4.42
C GLU A 82 -0.24 -60.66 3.30
N ARG A 83 0.96 -61.10 3.71
CA ARG A 83 2.04 -61.55 2.80
C ARG A 83 2.56 -60.46 1.85
N LEU A 84 2.80 -59.26 2.38
CA LEU A 84 3.56 -58.22 1.68
C LEU A 84 4.98 -58.73 1.34
N PRO A 85 5.56 -58.37 0.19
CA PRO A 85 6.93 -58.75 -0.17
C PRO A 85 7.98 -58.27 0.84
N GLU A 86 8.92 -59.12 1.25
CA GLU A 86 9.95 -58.76 2.25
C GLU A 86 10.88 -57.62 1.81
N GLY A 87 11.07 -57.44 0.51
CA GLY A 87 11.90 -56.38 -0.07
C GLY A 87 11.21 -55.01 -0.16
N THR A 88 10.02 -54.86 0.42
CA THR A 88 9.25 -53.61 0.36
C THR A 88 10.00 -52.48 1.06
N GLN A 89 10.16 -51.37 0.36
CA GLN A 89 10.78 -50.14 0.87
C GLN A 89 9.74 -49.04 1.11
N ILE A 90 8.70 -49.01 0.28
CA ILE A 90 7.60 -48.04 0.43
C ILE A 90 6.30 -48.81 0.50
N LEU A 91 5.51 -48.57 1.54
CA LEU A 91 4.19 -49.14 1.72
C LEU A 91 3.16 -48.01 1.78
N LEU A 92 2.24 -48.00 0.82
CA LEU A 92 1.16 -47.02 0.73
C LEU A 92 -0.16 -47.68 1.11
N LEU A 93 -0.80 -47.20 2.18
CA LEU A 93 -2.07 -47.66 2.70
C LEU A 93 -3.05 -46.49 2.89
N GLN A 94 -2.87 -45.41 2.13
CA GLN A 94 -3.67 -44.20 2.23
C GLN A 94 -5.15 -44.45 1.86
N SER A 95 -6.05 -43.63 2.40
CA SER A 95 -7.48 -43.63 2.05
C SER A 95 -8.16 -45.00 2.27
N ASN A 96 -7.99 -45.56 3.46
CA ASN A 96 -8.56 -46.85 3.85
C ASN A 96 -9.32 -46.71 5.18
N ASN A 97 -9.83 -47.84 5.69
CA ASN A 97 -10.59 -47.89 6.95
C ASN A 97 -9.80 -48.60 8.05
N ILE A 98 -8.46 -48.48 8.04
CA ILE A 98 -7.61 -49.13 9.03
C ILE A 98 -7.74 -48.37 10.35
N VAL A 99 -8.05 -49.11 11.42
CA VAL A 99 -8.19 -48.57 12.78
C VAL A 99 -6.94 -48.89 13.61
N LYS A 100 -6.32 -50.03 13.34
CA LYS A 100 -5.16 -50.54 14.08
C LYS A 100 -4.28 -51.38 13.16
N VAL A 101 -2.97 -51.29 13.37
CA VAL A 101 -1.94 -52.15 12.78
C VAL A 101 -1.26 -52.91 13.90
N GLU A 102 -1.27 -54.23 13.84
CA GLU A 102 -0.57 -55.05 14.81
C GLU A 102 0.93 -55.13 14.47
N GLN A 103 1.79 -55.12 15.48
CA GLN A 103 3.24 -55.15 15.28
C GLN A 103 3.68 -56.33 14.39
N SER A 104 3.05 -57.51 14.57
CA SER A 104 3.35 -58.72 13.80
C SER A 104 3.10 -58.58 12.30
N GLU A 105 2.27 -57.63 11.87
CA GLU A 105 1.93 -57.42 10.46
C GLU A 105 3.07 -56.74 9.69
N LEU A 106 3.91 -55.94 10.36
CA LEU A 106 4.97 -55.14 9.73
C LEU A 106 6.40 -55.47 10.20
N ASP A 107 6.58 -56.18 11.32
CA ASP A 107 7.89 -56.44 11.94
C ASP A 107 8.91 -57.14 11.00
N TYR A 108 8.43 -57.92 10.04
CA TYR A 108 9.28 -58.61 9.08
C TYR A 108 9.77 -57.70 7.92
N LEU A 109 9.16 -56.53 7.71
CA LEU A 109 9.50 -55.57 6.64
C LEU A 109 10.66 -54.65 7.07
N LYS A 110 11.84 -55.24 7.31
CA LYS A 110 13.00 -54.53 7.88
C LYS A 110 13.53 -53.40 6.99
N ASN A 111 13.31 -53.46 5.68
CA ASN A 111 13.81 -52.49 4.71
C ASN A 111 12.86 -51.31 4.45
N LEU A 112 11.75 -51.22 5.19
CA LEU A 112 10.76 -50.17 5.00
C LEU A 112 11.36 -48.79 5.31
N THR A 113 11.38 -47.91 4.32
CA THR A 113 11.87 -46.54 4.38
C THR A 113 10.76 -45.51 4.48
N GLU A 114 9.59 -45.79 3.92
CA GLU A 114 8.43 -44.91 3.94
C GLU A 114 7.16 -45.71 4.18
N LEU A 115 6.33 -45.21 5.08
CA LEU A 115 5.05 -45.81 5.44
C LEU A 115 3.97 -44.73 5.40
N ASP A 116 2.98 -44.93 4.53
CA ASP A 116 1.84 -44.03 4.42
C ASP A 116 0.57 -44.67 5.00
N LEU A 117 0.10 -44.10 6.11
CA LEU A 117 -1.13 -44.45 6.83
C LEU A 117 -2.11 -43.27 6.87
N SER A 118 -1.96 -42.30 5.98
CA SER A 118 -2.82 -41.12 5.90
C SER A 118 -4.26 -41.48 5.53
N GLN A 119 -5.22 -40.61 5.86
CA GLN A 119 -6.64 -40.77 5.51
C GLN A 119 -7.21 -42.14 5.96
N ASN A 120 -6.96 -42.50 7.22
CA ASN A 120 -7.47 -43.72 7.85
C ASN A 120 -8.30 -43.36 9.11
N SER A 121 -8.53 -44.33 10.01
CA SER A 121 -9.34 -44.14 11.22
C SER A 121 -8.54 -44.36 12.52
N PHE A 122 -7.24 -44.04 12.53
CA PHE A 122 -6.40 -44.15 13.73
C PHE A 122 -6.82 -43.11 14.78
N SER A 123 -7.09 -43.57 16.00
CA SER A 123 -7.57 -42.72 17.10
C SER A 123 -6.55 -42.55 18.23
N ASP A 124 -5.71 -43.57 18.44
CA ASP A 124 -4.63 -43.58 19.43
C ASP A 124 -3.27 -43.77 18.73
N ILE A 125 -2.23 -43.16 19.29
CA ILE A 125 -0.87 -43.31 18.80
C ILE A 125 -0.35 -44.75 18.92
N TRP A 126 -0.87 -45.54 19.85
CA TRP A 126 -0.48 -46.94 20.03
C TRP A 126 -1.14 -47.87 19.01
N ASP A 127 -2.09 -47.37 18.21
CA ASP A 127 -2.83 -48.19 17.24
C ASP A 127 -1.96 -48.64 16.05
N PHE A 128 -0.87 -47.95 15.69
CA PHE A 128 -0.04 -48.36 14.55
C PHE A 128 1.06 -49.39 14.89
N GLY A 129 1.25 -49.75 16.16
CA GLY A 129 2.10 -50.89 16.55
C GLY A 129 3.59 -50.84 16.16
N LEU A 130 4.10 -49.69 15.67
CA LEU A 130 5.45 -49.56 15.13
C LEU A 130 6.51 -49.57 16.24
N LYS A 131 7.13 -50.74 16.45
CA LYS A 131 8.32 -50.89 17.29
C LYS A 131 9.47 -51.37 16.41
N ASN A 132 10.64 -50.75 16.56
CA ASN A 132 11.90 -51.20 15.96
C ASN A 132 11.91 -51.22 14.41
N MET A 133 11.71 -50.05 13.79
CA MET A 133 11.81 -49.86 12.34
C MET A 133 13.09 -49.06 12.00
N PRO A 134 14.27 -49.71 11.87
CA PRO A 134 15.56 -49.02 11.82
C PRO A 134 15.78 -48.24 10.51
N HIS A 135 15.08 -48.57 9.44
CA HIS A 135 15.25 -47.93 8.14
C HIS A 135 14.15 -46.92 7.80
N LEU A 136 13.14 -46.78 8.66
CA LEU A 136 12.01 -45.88 8.40
C LEU A 136 12.46 -44.42 8.53
N LEU A 137 12.26 -43.67 7.44
CA LEU A 137 12.66 -42.26 7.30
C LEU A 137 11.46 -41.32 7.21
N SER A 138 10.36 -41.76 6.61
CA SER A 138 9.13 -40.96 6.50
C SER A 138 7.92 -41.74 7.02
N LEU A 139 7.08 -41.07 7.80
CA LEU A 139 5.83 -41.60 8.34
C LEU A 139 4.70 -40.59 8.13
N HIS A 140 3.67 -41.02 7.40
CA HIS A 140 2.47 -40.23 7.12
C HIS A 140 1.29 -40.72 7.95
N LEU A 141 0.71 -39.81 8.74
CA LEU A 141 -0.42 -40.05 9.65
C LEU A 141 -1.46 -38.92 9.54
N GLU A 142 -1.37 -38.08 8.52
CA GLU A 142 -2.31 -36.99 8.27
C GLU A 142 -3.73 -37.49 7.99
N GLU A 143 -4.72 -36.64 8.29
CA GLU A 143 -6.15 -36.94 8.08
C GLU A 143 -6.63 -38.20 8.81
N ASN A 144 -6.18 -38.38 10.06
CA ASN A 144 -6.67 -39.39 10.99
C ASN A 144 -7.45 -38.74 12.15
N GLN A 145 -7.71 -39.49 13.23
CA GLN A 145 -8.52 -39.07 14.36
C GLN A 145 -7.71 -38.93 15.66
N LEU A 146 -6.39 -38.75 15.57
CA LEU A 146 -5.50 -38.69 16.75
C LEU A 146 -5.81 -37.47 17.61
N ALA A 147 -6.09 -37.68 18.91
CA ALA A 147 -6.51 -36.62 19.82
C ALA A 147 -5.40 -36.07 20.74
N GLU A 148 -4.38 -36.87 21.03
CA GLU A 148 -3.28 -36.51 21.92
C GLU A 148 -1.98 -37.24 21.57
N LEU A 149 -0.84 -36.63 21.93
CA LEU A 149 0.47 -37.24 21.83
C LEU A 149 1.06 -37.41 23.25
N PRO A 150 0.98 -38.62 23.84
CA PRO A 150 1.60 -38.92 25.13
C PRO A 150 3.13 -38.96 25.05
N ASP A 151 3.82 -38.95 26.19
CA ASP A 151 5.27 -39.10 26.25
C ASP A 151 5.73 -40.41 25.56
N ASN A 152 6.86 -40.37 24.87
CA ASN A 152 7.45 -41.50 24.14
C ASN A 152 6.62 -42.06 22.98
N SER A 153 5.68 -41.28 22.43
CA SER A 153 4.85 -41.64 21.26
C SER A 153 5.64 -42.24 20.09
N PHE A 154 6.86 -41.74 19.85
CA PHE A 154 7.70 -42.15 18.70
C PHE A 154 9.10 -42.63 19.10
N SER A 155 9.31 -43.06 20.35
CA SER A 155 10.64 -43.33 20.90
C SER A 155 11.41 -44.46 20.20
N SER A 156 10.70 -45.32 19.47
CA SER A 156 11.25 -46.45 18.70
C SER A 156 11.75 -46.07 17.30
N LEU A 157 11.51 -44.84 16.83
CA LEU A 157 11.73 -44.41 15.43
C LEU A 157 12.93 -43.45 15.30
N ALA A 158 14.09 -43.84 15.84
CA ALA A 158 15.25 -42.94 15.97
C ALA A 158 15.85 -42.40 14.65
N ASN A 159 15.57 -43.06 13.51
CA ASN A 159 16.07 -42.65 12.20
C ASN A 159 15.05 -41.84 11.38
N LEU A 160 13.86 -41.59 11.93
CA LEU A 160 12.81 -40.84 11.26
C LEU A 160 13.29 -39.41 10.97
N GLN A 161 13.04 -38.96 9.74
CA GLN A 161 13.41 -37.64 9.22
C GLN A 161 12.17 -36.80 8.89
N GLU A 162 11.05 -37.43 8.53
CA GLU A 162 9.80 -36.73 8.22
C GLU A 162 8.65 -37.36 9.00
N LEU A 163 7.83 -36.50 9.62
CA LEU A 163 6.65 -36.90 10.36
C LEU A 163 5.49 -35.97 10.02
N TYR A 164 4.42 -36.55 9.47
CA TYR A 164 3.22 -35.85 9.08
C TYR A 164 2.05 -36.22 10.00
N LEU A 165 1.56 -35.25 10.75
CA LEU A 165 0.46 -35.38 11.72
C LEU A 165 -0.63 -34.31 11.49
N ASN A 166 -0.61 -33.65 10.34
CA ASN A 166 -1.55 -32.59 10.01
C ASN A 166 -2.99 -33.10 9.82
N HIS A 167 -3.98 -32.22 9.95
CA HIS A 167 -5.40 -32.57 9.81
C HIS A 167 -5.85 -33.72 10.73
N ASN A 168 -5.35 -33.75 11.97
CA ASN A 168 -5.81 -34.66 13.02
C ASN A 168 -6.66 -33.90 14.06
N GLN A 169 -6.93 -34.53 15.19
CA GLN A 169 -7.69 -33.95 16.29
C GLN A 169 -6.83 -33.56 17.51
N ILE A 170 -5.52 -33.33 17.30
CA ILE A 170 -4.56 -33.23 18.40
C ILE A 170 -4.82 -31.96 19.21
N ARG A 171 -5.16 -32.13 20.50
CA ARG A 171 -5.40 -31.04 21.46
C ARG A 171 -4.22 -30.82 22.40
N ARG A 172 -3.47 -31.89 22.69
CA ARG A 172 -2.41 -31.91 23.70
C ARG A 172 -1.21 -32.70 23.20
N ILE A 173 -0.03 -32.14 23.39
CA ILE A 173 1.25 -32.79 23.15
C ILE A 173 2.03 -32.77 24.45
N SER A 174 2.46 -33.94 24.91
CA SER A 174 3.22 -34.07 26.16
C SER A 174 4.67 -33.62 25.95
N PRO A 175 5.37 -33.11 26.99
CA PRO A 175 6.72 -32.54 26.84
C PRO A 175 7.75 -33.49 26.21
N GLN A 176 7.61 -34.81 26.38
CA GLN A 176 8.53 -35.82 25.85
C GLN A 176 7.89 -36.66 24.74
N ALA A 177 6.83 -36.17 24.09
CA ALA A 177 6.15 -36.90 23.01
C ALA A 177 7.09 -37.25 21.84
N PHE A 178 8.02 -36.35 21.50
CA PHE A 178 8.98 -36.52 20.40
C PHE A 178 10.35 -37.08 20.85
N LEU A 179 10.45 -37.63 22.06
CA LEU A 179 11.70 -38.23 22.53
C LEU A 179 12.14 -39.34 21.57
N GLY A 180 13.43 -39.35 21.21
CA GLY A 180 14.02 -40.30 20.25
C GLY A 180 14.13 -39.77 18.82
N LEU A 181 13.40 -38.71 18.44
CA LEU A 181 13.37 -38.16 17.08
C LEU A 181 14.51 -37.16 16.78
N GLY A 182 15.74 -37.46 17.20
CA GLY A 182 16.88 -36.53 17.08
C GLY A 182 17.31 -36.22 15.63
N ASN A 183 16.94 -37.08 14.68
CA ASN A 183 17.23 -36.93 13.24
C ASN A 183 16.10 -36.27 12.44
N LEU A 184 15.01 -35.87 13.10
CA LEU A 184 13.84 -35.32 12.42
C LEU A 184 14.19 -33.99 11.74
N LEU A 185 13.87 -33.88 10.46
CA LEU A 185 14.10 -32.72 9.60
C LEU A 185 12.80 -31.95 9.34
N ARG A 186 11.67 -32.66 9.20
CA ARG A 186 10.36 -32.07 8.89
C ARG A 186 9.30 -32.57 9.87
N LEU A 187 8.56 -31.63 10.45
CA LEU A 187 7.45 -31.91 11.35
C LEU A 187 6.22 -31.10 10.92
N HIS A 188 5.15 -31.80 10.57
CA HIS A 188 3.87 -31.22 10.18
C HIS A 188 2.82 -31.49 11.26
N LEU A 189 2.36 -30.43 11.91
CA LEU A 189 1.34 -30.40 12.97
C LEU A 189 0.18 -29.48 12.59
N ASN A 190 0.12 -29.02 11.34
CA ASN A 190 -0.87 -28.04 10.93
C ASN A 190 -2.30 -28.57 10.94
N SER A 191 -3.28 -27.68 11.10
CA SER A 191 -4.71 -28.03 11.13
C SER A 191 -5.05 -29.06 12.21
N ASN A 192 -4.65 -28.79 13.45
CA ASN A 192 -5.02 -29.55 14.64
C ASN A 192 -5.80 -28.63 15.61
N PHE A 193 -6.00 -29.04 16.87
CA PHE A 193 -6.73 -28.27 17.87
C PHE A 193 -5.84 -27.80 19.04
N LEU A 194 -4.57 -27.53 18.77
CA LEU A 194 -3.65 -26.99 19.77
C LEU A 194 -4.06 -25.56 20.16
N ARG A 195 -3.97 -25.25 21.46
CA ARG A 195 -4.24 -23.91 22.02
C ARG A 195 -2.98 -23.17 22.48
N THR A 196 -1.90 -23.89 22.70
CA THR A 196 -0.63 -23.36 23.20
C THR A 196 0.51 -24.02 22.44
N ILE A 197 1.66 -23.36 22.38
CA ILE A 197 2.92 -23.98 21.95
C ILE A 197 3.80 -24.12 23.19
N ASP A 198 4.29 -25.32 23.48
CA ASP A 198 5.23 -25.55 24.58
C ASP A 198 6.65 -25.71 24.02
N SER A 199 7.59 -24.93 24.53
CA SER A 199 8.99 -24.98 24.07
C SER A 199 9.67 -26.32 24.39
N ARG A 200 9.16 -27.09 25.35
CA ARG A 200 9.71 -28.39 25.73
C ARG A 200 9.60 -29.44 24.64
N TRP A 201 8.57 -29.37 23.78
CA TRP A 201 8.40 -30.29 22.65
C TRP A 201 9.61 -30.33 21.71
N PHE A 202 10.25 -29.17 21.55
CA PHE A 202 11.31 -28.96 20.59
C PHE A 202 12.72 -29.22 21.14
N GLN A 203 12.87 -29.44 22.44
CA GLN A 203 14.19 -29.64 23.08
C GLN A 203 14.93 -30.86 22.53
N VAL A 204 14.18 -31.87 22.10
CA VAL A 204 14.70 -33.14 21.57
C VAL A 204 14.77 -33.18 20.03
N LEU A 205 14.53 -32.04 19.37
CA LEU A 205 14.47 -31.91 17.90
C LEU A 205 15.54 -30.92 17.35
N PRO A 206 16.83 -31.10 17.65
CA PRO A 206 17.86 -30.12 17.26
C PRO A 206 18.14 -30.08 15.75
N SER A 207 17.79 -31.14 15.01
CA SER A 207 18.03 -31.25 13.56
C SER A 207 16.89 -30.68 12.71
N LEU A 208 15.81 -30.22 13.32
CA LEU A 208 14.60 -29.83 12.60
C LEU A 208 14.87 -28.63 11.70
N GLU A 209 14.51 -28.76 10.42
CA GLU A 209 14.68 -27.72 9.39
C GLU A 209 13.35 -27.08 9.01
N ILE A 210 12.24 -27.82 9.04
CA ILE A 210 10.91 -27.34 8.65
C ILE A 210 9.90 -27.70 9.74
N LEU A 211 9.20 -26.67 10.22
CA LEU A 211 8.09 -26.82 11.15
C LEU A 211 6.83 -26.15 10.57
N MET A 212 5.79 -26.96 10.38
CA MET A 212 4.46 -26.47 9.98
C MET A 212 3.50 -26.70 11.14
N ILE A 213 3.06 -25.63 11.82
CA ILE A 213 2.14 -25.72 12.98
C ILE A 213 0.90 -24.83 12.80
N GLY A 214 0.72 -24.24 11.61
CA GLY A 214 -0.43 -23.41 11.27
C GLY A 214 -1.80 -24.11 11.42
N GLY A 215 -2.91 -23.37 11.35
CA GLY A 215 -4.26 -23.92 11.48
C GLY A 215 -4.61 -24.39 12.89
N ASN A 216 -3.81 -24.03 13.89
CA ASN A 216 -4.05 -24.27 15.31
C ASN A 216 -4.44 -22.94 15.99
N LYS A 217 -5.50 -22.92 16.79
CA LYS A 217 -6.01 -21.71 17.46
C LYS A 217 -5.18 -21.36 18.69
N VAL A 218 -3.94 -20.95 18.46
CA VAL A 218 -2.99 -20.57 19.51
C VAL A 218 -3.19 -19.10 19.88
N ASP A 219 -3.47 -18.83 21.15
CA ASP A 219 -3.82 -17.47 21.60
C ASP A 219 -2.61 -16.52 21.52
N VAL A 220 -1.44 -16.96 21.98
CA VAL A 220 -0.19 -16.17 22.05
C VAL A 220 1.03 -17.08 21.85
N ILE A 221 2.07 -16.57 21.18
CA ILE A 221 3.40 -17.18 21.15
C ILE A 221 4.27 -16.49 22.20
N LEU A 222 4.73 -17.26 23.19
CA LEU A 222 5.53 -16.74 24.30
C LEU A 222 7.00 -16.55 23.91
N ASP A 223 7.73 -15.84 24.75
CA ASP A 223 9.17 -15.63 24.57
C ASP A 223 9.94 -16.95 24.49
N MET A 224 10.92 -16.99 23.57
CA MET A 224 11.83 -18.12 23.38
C MET A 224 11.13 -19.46 23.09
N ASN A 225 9.88 -19.45 22.62
CA ASN A 225 9.10 -20.66 22.37
C ASN A 225 9.82 -21.65 21.43
N PHE A 226 10.61 -21.14 20.49
CA PHE A 226 11.33 -21.92 19.48
C PHE A 226 12.84 -21.98 19.70
N ARG A 227 13.33 -21.61 20.89
CA ARG A 227 14.77 -21.43 21.16
C ARG A 227 15.64 -22.65 20.86
N ALA A 228 15.10 -23.85 21.01
CA ALA A 228 15.81 -25.10 20.76
C ALA A 228 16.07 -25.38 19.27
N LEU A 229 15.31 -24.74 18.36
CA LEU A 229 15.29 -25.04 16.93
C LEU A 229 16.33 -24.24 16.15
N SER A 230 17.61 -24.35 16.50
CA SER A 230 18.66 -23.52 15.88
C SER A 230 18.93 -23.81 14.40
N ASN A 231 18.56 -25.00 13.91
CA ASN A 231 18.71 -25.41 12.51
C ASN A 231 17.48 -25.15 11.65
N LEU A 232 16.41 -24.60 12.23
CA LEU A 232 15.16 -24.35 11.53
C LEU A 232 15.39 -23.34 10.42
N ARG A 233 14.95 -23.70 9.21
CA ARG A 233 15.02 -22.88 8.00
C ARG A 233 13.67 -22.32 7.61
N SER A 234 12.59 -23.07 7.87
CA SER A 234 11.23 -22.68 7.53
C SER A 234 10.28 -22.89 8.70
N LEU A 235 9.56 -21.82 9.05
CA LEU A 235 8.54 -21.82 10.09
C LEU A 235 7.22 -21.28 9.53
N VAL A 236 6.17 -22.11 9.58
CA VAL A 236 4.84 -21.76 9.08
C VAL A 236 3.84 -21.67 10.23
N LEU A 237 3.44 -20.44 10.55
CA LEU A 237 2.47 -20.05 11.60
C LEU A 237 1.17 -19.54 10.98
N ALA A 238 0.75 -20.15 9.86
CA ALA A 238 -0.39 -19.70 9.09
C ALA A 238 -1.73 -20.03 9.78
N GLY A 239 -2.75 -19.16 9.76
CA GLY A 239 -4.09 -19.55 10.24
C GLY A 239 -4.17 -19.80 11.74
N MET A 240 -3.42 -19.06 12.57
CA MET A 240 -3.30 -19.32 14.01
C MET A 240 -4.11 -18.37 14.89
N ASN A 241 -4.80 -17.37 14.31
CA ASN A 241 -5.51 -16.28 15.01
C ASN A 241 -4.59 -15.37 15.86
N LEU A 242 -3.31 -15.28 15.52
CA LEU A 242 -2.35 -14.49 16.28
C LEU A 242 -2.66 -13.00 16.15
N ARG A 243 -2.84 -12.31 17.29
CA ARG A 243 -3.07 -10.85 17.33
C ARG A 243 -1.78 -10.05 17.49
N GLU A 244 -0.85 -10.61 18.24
CA GLU A 244 0.46 -10.05 18.51
C GLU A 244 1.51 -11.16 18.59
N ILE A 245 2.77 -10.78 18.39
CA ILE A 245 3.92 -11.67 18.53
C ILE A 245 4.85 -11.02 19.54
N SER A 246 5.24 -11.78 20.57
CA SER A 246 6.15 -11.26 21.58
C SER A 246 7.53 -10.91 20.99
N ASP A 247 8.17 -9.87 21.52
CA ASP A 247 9.44 -9.32 21.04
C ASP A 247 10.58 -10.36 21.00
N TYR A 248 10.55 -11.36 21.89
CA TYR A 248 11.56 -12.42 21.99
C TYR A 248 11.03 -13.80 21.58
N ALA A 249 9.87 -13.88 20.93
CA ALA A 249 9.27 -15.15 20.51
C ALA A 249 10.16 -15.97 19.56
N LEU A 250 10.88 -15.28 18.65
CA LEU A 250 11.71 -15.90 17.60
C LEU A 250 13.19 -16.08 18.00
N VAL A 251 13.54 -15.81 19.26
CA VAL A 251 14.92 -15.98 19.75
C VAL A 251 15.37 -17.43 19.62
N GLY A 252 16.56 -17.63 19.05
CA GLY A 252 17.21 -18.94 18.87
C GLY A 252 17.14 -19.48 17.44
N LEU A 253 16.25 -18.94 16.59
CA LEU A 253 16.06 -19.31 15.19
C LEU A 253 17.15 -18.73 14.27
N LYS A 254 18.41 -19.08 14.52
CA LYS A 254 19.59 -18.46 13.88
C LYS A 254 19.70 -18.69 12.37
N ASN A 255 19.19 -19.82 11.88
CA ASN A 255 19.27 -20.24 10.49
C ASN A 255 17.96 -20.08 9.73
N LEU A 256 16.99 -19.33 10.29
CA LEU A 256 15.67 -19.17 9.70
C LEU A 256 15.75 -18.36 8.40
N GLU A 257 15.25 -18.93 7.32
CA GLU A 257 15.25 -18.34 5.99
C GLU A 257 13.84 -17.96 5.53
N SER A 258 12.82 -18.68 5.98
CA SER A 258 11.42 -18.48 5.60
C SER A 258 10.50 -18.46 6.82
N LEU A 259 9.64 -17.45 6.88
CA LEU A 259 8.66 -17.26 7.94
C LEU A 259 7.33 -16.83 7.34
N SER A 260 6.25 -17.54 7.67
CA SER A 260 4.89 -17.18 7.26
C SER A 260 3.98 -16.98 8.46
N PHE A 261 3.33 -15.81 8.49
CA PHE A 261 2.22 -15.44 9.35
C PHE A 261 0.91 -15.31 8.54
N TYR A 262 0.81 -16.01 7.41
CA TYR A 262 -0.38 -15.99 6.55
C TYR A 262 -1.67 -16.17 7.35
N ASP A 263 -2.71 -15.39 7.08
CA ASP A 263 -4.05 -15.57 7.67
C ASP A 263 -4.04 -15.54 9.21
N ASN A 264 -3.59 -14.42 9.77
CA ASN A 264 -3.64 -14.14 11.20
C ASN A 264 -4.34 -12.79 11.46
N ASN A 265 -4.34 -12.36 12.71
CA ASN A 265 -5.02 -11.15 13.16
C ASN A 265 -4.02 -10.06 13.57
N LEU A 266 -2.83 -10.03 12.96
CA LEU A 266 -1.81 -9.04 13.26
C LEU A 266 -2.27 -7.65 12.79
N ILE A 267 -2.30 -6.69 13.72
CA ILE A 267 -2.67 -5.28 13.43
C ILE A 267 -1.45 -4.40 13.14
N SER A 268 -0.25 -4.88 13.44
CA SER A 268 1.03 -4.21 13.18
C SER A 268 2.13 -5.22 12.82
N VAL A 269 3.14 -4.79 12.09
CA VAL A 269 4.33 -5.60 11.79
C VAL A 269 5.09 -5.89 13.10
N PRO A 270 5.41 -7.16 13.42
CA PRO A 270 6.13 -7.52 14.65
C PRO A 270 7.64 -7.25 14.53
N LYS A 271 8.00 -5.98 14.34
CA LYS A 271 9.37 -5.51 14.05
C LYS A 271 10.43 -6.07 15.00
N ARG A 272 10.20 -6.02 16.31
CA ARG A 272 11.19 -6.44 17.32
C ARG A 272 11.45 -7.95 17.29
N ALA A 273 10.41 -8.74 17.04
CA ALA A 273 10.54 -10.19 16.85
C ALA A 273 11.29 -10.51 15.55
N LEU A 274 10.97 -9.82 14.46
CA LEU A 274 11.66 -9.99 13.16
C LEU A 274 13.15 -9.61 13.23
N GLN A 275 13.53 -8.65 14.08
CA GLN A 275 14.93 -8.32 14.33
C GLN A 275 15.73 -9.46 14.98
N GLN A 276 15.07 -10.44 15.61
CA GLN A 276 15.73 -11.62 16.18
C GLN A 276 16.13 -12.66 15.13
N VAL A 277 15.66 -12.52 13.87
CA VAL A 277 15.92 -13.44 12.75
C VAL A 277 16.57 -12.71 11.56
N PRO A 278 17.81 -12.20 11.72
CA PRO A 278 18.45 -11.36 10.70
C PRO A 278 18.76 -12.09 9.38
N GLY A 279 18.79 -13.43 9.37
CA GLY A 279 19.02 -14.25 8.18
C GLY A 279 17.79 -14.50 7.30
N LEU A 280 16.63 -13.90 7.65
CA LEU A 280 15.37 -14.14 6.97
C LEU A 280 15.40 -13.66 5.51
N LYS A 281 14.98 -14.54 4.60
CA LYS A 281 14.94 -14.31 3.14
C LYS A 281 13.53 -14.15 2.61
N PHE A 282 12.56 -14.84 3.19
CA PHE A 282 11.17 -14.85 2.75
C PHE A 282 10.25 -14.55 3.94
N LEU A 283 9.47 -13.48 3.82
CA LEU A 283 8.48 -13.10 4.83
C LEU A 283 7.09 -12.98 4.19
N ASP A 284 6.15 -13.75 4.72
CA ASP A 284 4.76 -13.75 4.30
C ASP A 284 3.87 -13.23 5.42
N LEU A 285 3.32 -12.02 5.24
CA LEU A 285 2.36 -11.38 6.14
C LEU A 285 0.96 -11.32 5.51
N ASN A 286 0.73 -12.01 4.40
CA ASN A 286 -0.51 -11.93 3.64
C ASN A 286 -1.73 -12.25 4.53
N LYS A 287 -2.88 -11.64 4.21
CA LYS A 287 -4.16 -11.87 4.90
C LYS A 287 -4.08 -11.57 6.41
N ASN A 288 -3.49 -10.42 6.75
CA ASN A 288 -3.52 -9.84 8.09
C ASN A 288 -4.19 -8.45 8.07
N PRO A 289 -4.91 -8.05 9.12
CA PRO A 289 -5.61 -6.77 9.20
C PRO A 289 -4.67 -5.59 9.56
N LEU A 290 -3.51 -5.50 8.91
CA LEU A 290 -2.62 -4.35 9.06
C LEU A 290 -3.30 -3.13 8.44
N GLN A 291 -3.45 -2.04 9.20
CA GLN A 291 -4.01 -0.80 8.65
C GLN A 291 -2.97 0.00 7.86
N ARG A 292 -1.72 -0.04 8.30
CA ARG A 292 -0.59 0.72 7.72
C ARG A 292 0.70 -0.07 7.83
N ILE A 293 1.60 0.15 6.88
CA ILE A 293 3.02 -0.17 7.05
C ILE A 293 3.74 1.10 7.46
N LYS A 294 4.19 1.13 8.71
CA LYS A 294 4.73 2.32 9.37
C LYS A 294 6.21 2.51 9.03
N GLN A 295 6.69 3.71 9.34
CA GLN A 295 8.10 4.05 9.22
C GLN A 295 8.97 3.01 9.95
N SER A 296 9.94 2.49 9.22
CA SER A 296 10.93 1.55 9.73
C SER A 296 10.41 0.18 10.20
N ASP A 297 9.23 -0.25 9.77
CA ASP A 297 8.71 -1.59 10.08
C ASP A 297 9.62 -2.71 9.53
N PHE A 298 10.24 -2.50 8.36
CA PHE A 298 11.12 -3.47 7.70
C PHE A 298 12.58 -3.01 7.60
N THR A 299 13.05 -2.17 8.54
CA THR A 299 14.41 -1.62 8.48
C THR A 299 15.50 -2.66 8.72
N ASN A 300 16.56 -2.60 7.90
CA ASN A 300 17.78 -3.43 8.03
C ASN A 300 17.53 -4.94 7.94
N MET A 301 16.50 -5.36 7.22
CA MET A 301 16.31 -6.77 6.88
C MET A 301 17.22 -7.15 5.70
N LEU A 302 18.51 -7.24 5.98
CA LEU A 302 19.58 -7.21 4.96
C LEU A 302 19.49 -8.34 3.93
N HIS A 303 18.99 -9.50 4.34
CA HIS A 303 18.91 -10.70 3.52
C HIS A 303 17.50 -10.98 2.98
N LEU A 304 16.53 -10.11 3.24
CA LEU A 304 15.15 -10.30 2.80
C LEU A 304 15.08 -10.14 1.28
N LYS A 305 14.55 -11.15 0.60
CA LYS A 305 14.43 -11.24 -0.87
C LYS A 305 13.00 -11.04 -1.35
N GLU A 306 12.04 -11.61 -0.62
CA GLU A 306 10.62 -11.52 -0.96
C GLU A 306 9.80 -11.16 0.27
N LEU A 307 8.91 -10.18 0.09
CA LEU A 307 7.96 -9.71 1.09
C LEU A 307 6.54 -9.76 0.50
N GLY A 308 5.66 -10.52 1.18
CA GLY A 308 4.24 -10.60 0.85
C GLY A 308 3.37 -9.76 1.79
N LEU A 309 2.59 -8.84 1.20
CA LEU A 309 1.61 -7.96 1.84
C LEU A 309 0.27 -7.99 1.07
N ASN A 310 -0.16 -9.19 0.68
CA ASN A 310 -1.34 -9.42 -0.15
C ASN A 310 -2.60 -9.68 0.68
N ASN A 311 -3.77 -9.41 0.09
CA ASN A 311 -5.08 -9.73 0.67
C ASN A 311 -5.30 -9.14 2.08
N MET A 312 -4.72 -7.97 2.35
CA MET A 312 -4.91 -7.18 3.57
C MET A 312 -6.12 -6.26 3.40
N GLU A 313 -7.27 -6.70 3.91
CA GLU A 313 -8.54 -5.98 3.77
C GLU A 313 -8.53 -4.57 4.40
N GLU A 314 -7.72 -4.40 5.45
CA GLU A 314 -7.62 -3.15 6.22
C GLU A 314 -6.45 -2.26 5.81
N LEU A 315 -5.54 -2.70 4.93
CA LEU A 315 -4.35 -1.93 4.59
C LEU A 315 -4.73 -0.70 3.76
N VAL A 316 -4.45 0.48 4.29
CA VAL A 316 -4.79 1.78 3.70
C VAL A 316 -3.58 2.47 3.07
N SER A 317 -2.42 2.45 3.75
CA SER A 317 -1.24 3.16 3.28
C SER A 317 0.09 2.49 3.62
N ILE A 318 1.10 2.79 2.81
CA ILE A 318 2.52 2.53 3.08
C ILE A 318 3.21 3.87 3.27
N ASP A 319 3.72 4.11 4.47
CA ASP A 319 4.23 5.41 4.88
C ASP A 319 5.67 5.67 4.42
N LYS A 320 6.13 6.91 4.61
CA LYS A 320 7.51 7.30 4.34
C LYS A 320 8.50 6.40 5.06
N PHE A 321 9.51 5.95 4.33
CA PHE A 321 10.58 5.12 4.85
C PHE A 321 10.07 3.85 5.58
N ALA A 322 8.97 3.26 5.11
CA ALA A 322 8.48 1.98 5.60
C ALA A 322 9.49 0.84 5.33
N LEU A 323 10.07 0.82 4.13
CA LEU A 323 11.06 -0.15 3.69
C LEU A 323 12.41 0.56 3.49
N ILE A 324 13.32 0.38 4.46
CA ILE A 324 14.65 1.03 4.46
C ILE A 324 15.75 -0.03 4.51
N ASN A 325 16.74 0.11 3.63
CA ASN A 325 17.96 -0.69 3.65
C ASN A 325 17.69 -2.20 3.57
N LEU A 326 17.06 -2.62 2.47
CA LEU A 326 16.84 -4.01 2.12
C LEU A 326 17.58 -4.30 0.80
N PRO A 327 18.92 -4.50 0.85
CA PRO A 327 19.77 -4.59 -0.33
C PRO A 327 19.52 -5.84 -1.17
N GLU A 328 19.00 -6.93 -0.60
CA GLU A 328 18.69 -8.18 -1.32
C GLU A 328 17.22 -8.30 -1.76
N LEU A 329 16.37 -7.31 -1.47
CA LEU A 329 14.94 -7.39 -1.79
C LEU A 329 14.74 -7.32 -3.29
N THR A 330 14.22 -8.38 -3.89
CA THR A 330 13.97 -8.48 -5.34
C THR A 330 12.49 -8.41 -5.69
N LYS A 331 11.60 -8.84 -4.78
CA LYS A 331 10.16 -8.89 -5.03
C LYS A 331 9.36 -8.39 -3.84
N LEU A 332 8.43 -7.48 -4.13
CA LEU A 332 7.43 -6.97 -3.19
C LEU A 332 6.05 -7.22 -3.81
N ASP A 333 5.26 -8.01 -3.10
CA ASP A 333 3.91 -8.36 -3.50
C ASP A 333 2.90 -7.65 -2.59
N VAL A 334 2.15 -6.70 -3.13
CA VAL A 334 1.13 -5.92 -2.41
C VAL A 334 -0.15 -5.91 -3.25
N THR A 335 -0.71 -7.10 -3.47
CA THR A 335 -1.87 -7.30 -4.34
C THR A 335 -3.15 -7.58 -3.56
N ASN A 336 -4.29 -7.23 -4.17
CA ASN A 336 -5.63 -7.47 -3.60
C ASN A 336 -5.85 -6.80 -2.24
N ASN A 337 -5.39 -5.56 -2.05
CA ASN A 337 -5.63 -4.77 -0.85
C ASN A 337 -6.66 -3.67 -1.17
N PRO A 338 -7.97 -3.91 -0.97
CA PRO A 338 -9.03 -3.06 -1.50
C PRO A 338 -9.11 -1.66 -0.89
N LYS A 339 -8.45 -1.42 0.25
CA LYS A 339 -8.34 -0.10 0.89
C LYS A 339 -7.02 0.61 0.62
N LEU A 340 -6.02 -0.06 0.03
CA LEU A 340 -4.69 0.50 -0.15
C LEU A 340 -4.75 1.58 -1.24
N SER A 341 -4.73 2.84 -0.81
CA SER A 341 -4.99 3.99 -1.66
C SER A 341 -3.86 5.01 -1.67
N TYR A 342 -2.82 4.78 -0.87
CA TYR A 342 -1.66 5.67 -0.80
C TYR A 342 -0.35 4.93 -0.55
N ILE A 343 0.67 5.27 -1.33
CA ILE A 343 2.07 4.89 -1.08
C ILE A 343 2.88 6.18 -1.11
N HIS A 344 3.58 6.45 0.00
CA HIS A 344 4.37 7.67 0.10
C HIS A 344 5.50 7.68 -0.97
N PRO A 345 5.82 8.84 -1.59
CA PRO A 345 6.88 8.96 -2.60
C PRO A 345 8.23 8.36 -2.19
N SER A 346 8.61 8.52 -0.92
CA SER A 346 9.82 7.94 -0.30
C SER A 346 9.56 6.70 0.59
N ALA A 347 8.47 5.95 0.36
CA ALA A 347 8.18 4.72 1.12
C ALA A 347 9.29 3.67 0.98
N PHE A 348 9.88 3.60 -0.22
CA PHE A 348 10.95 2.70 -0.59
C PHE A 348 12.27 3.47 -0.57
N HIS A 349 13.21 3.08 0.31
CA HIS A 349 14.50 3.73 0.40
C HIS A 349 15.63 2.71 0.45
N HIS A 350 16.59 2.87 -0.47
CA HIS A 350 17.76 2.00 -0.57
C HIS A 350 17.40 0.52 -0.88
N LEU A 351 16.65 0.32 -1.98
CA LEU A 351 16.25 -1.00 -2.51
C LEU A 351 16.92 -1.28 -3.89
N PRO A 352 18.25 -1.48 -3.92
CA PRO A 352 19.02 -1.53 -5.17
C PRO A 352 18.77 -2.77 -6.03
N GLN A 353 18.27 -3.87 -5.49
CA GLN A 353 18.05 -5.13 -6.23
C GLN A 353 16.57 -5.40 -6.54
N MET A 354 15.69 -4.41 -6.33
CA MET A 354 14.26 -4.58 -6.50
C MET A 354 13.91 -4.76 -7.99
N GLU A 355 13.40 -5.94 -8.37
CA GLU A 355 13.11 -6.30 -9.76
C GLU A 355 11.62 -6.30 -10.08
N THR A 356 10.77 -6.74 -9.14
CA THR A 356 9.33 -6.95 -9.36
C THR A 356 8.49 -6.27 -8.29
N LEU A 357 7.64 -5.34 -8.69
CA LEU A 357 6.69 -4.63 -7.82
C LEU A 357 5.25 -4.93 -8.24
N MET A 358 4.52 -5.66 -7.40
CA MET A 358 3.12 -6.01 -7.65
C MET A 358 2.19 -5.14 -6.81
N LEU A 359 1.35 -4.33 -7.46
CA LEU A 359 0.40 -3.39 -6.85
C LEU A 359 -1.01 -3.50 -7.48
N ASN A 360 -1.35 -4.61 -8.13
CA ASN A 360 -2.66 -4.76 -8.76
C ASN A 360 -3.78 -5.06 -7.77
N ASN A 361 -5.01 -4.73 -8.20
CA ASN A 361 -6.24 -4.91 -7.41
C ASN A 361 -6.20 -4.17 -6.07
N ASN A 362 -5.76 -2.92 -6.07
CA ASN A 362 -5.79 -2.03 -4.91
C ASN A 362 -6.71 -0.82 -5.19
N ALA A 363 -6.63 0.21 -4.34
CA ALA A 363 -7.36 1.47 -4.48
C ALA A 363 -6.45 2.66 -4.81
N LEU A 364 -5.29 2.43 -5.42
CA LEU A 364 -4.32 3.48 -5.73
C LEU A 364 -4.85 4.40 -6.82
N SER A 365 -4.84 5.71 -6.58
CA SER A 365 -5.12 6.73 -7.60
C SER A 365 -3.91 6.99 -8.49
N ALA A 366 -2.69 6.96 -7.95
CA ALA A 366 -1.48 7.09 -8.73
C ALA A 366 -0.30 6.45 -7.99
N LEU A 367 0.80 6.26 -8.72
CA LEU A 367 2.11 5.96 -8.15
C LEU A 367 3.05 7.10 -8.52
N HIS A 368 3.67 7.74 -7.53
CA HIS A 368 4.50 8.92 -7.76
C HIS A 368 5.83 8.58 -8.44
N LYS A 369 6.38 9.49 -9.27
CA LYS A 369 7.64 9.27 -10.01
C LYS A 369 8.83 8.94 -9.08
N GLN A 370 8.93 9.65 -7.95
CA GLN A 370 9.97 9.46 -6.94
C GLN A 370 10.02 8.03 -6.38
N THR A 371 8.86 7.37 -6.29
CA THR A 371 8.76 5.98 -5.83
C THR A 371 9.53 5.06 -6.76
N LEU A 372 9.50 5.32 -8.08
CA LEU A 372 10.24 4.54 -9.08
C LEU A 372 11.70 4.94 -9.19
N GLU A 373 12.02 6.23 -9.04
CA GLU A 373 13.41 6.71 -8.99
C GLU A 373 14.18 6.06 -7.83
N SER A 374 13.46 5.68 -6.77
CA SER A 374 14.03 4.94 -5.62
C SER A 374 14.29 3.45 -5.91
N LEU A 375 13.86 2.94 -7.07
CA LEU A 375 13.94 1.54 -7.49
C LEU A 375 14.73 1.40 -8.81
N PRO A 376 16.06 1.56 -8.78
CA PRO A 376 16.89 1.67 -9.99
C PRO A 376 16.95 0.38 -10.84
N SER A 377 16.66 -0.79 -10.25
CA SER A 377 16.73 -2.09 -10.94
C SER A 377 15.35 -2.66 -11.29
N LEU A 378 14.28 -1.87 -11.20
CA LEU A 378 12.92 -2.35 -11.42
C LEU A 378 12.73 -2.80 -12.88
N GLN A 379 12.30 -4.05 -13.06
CA GLN A 379 12.10 -4.67 -14.36
C GLN A 379 10.61 -4.84 -14.68
N GLU A 380 9.81 -5.27 -13.71
CA GLU A 380 8.39 -5.57 -13.89
C GLU A 380 7.52 -4.85 -12.85
N ILE A 381 6.43 -4.26 -13.31
CA ILE A 381 5.44 -3.59 -12.46
C ILE A 381 4.03 -4.02 -12.82
N SER A 382 3.20 -4.26 -11.79
CA SER A 382 1.78 -4.51 -11.93
C SER A 382 0.99 -3.41 -11.23
N ILE A 383 0.24 -2.58 -11.97
CA ILE A 383 -0.65 -1.54 -11.40
C ILE A 383 -2.08 -1.62 -11.95
N HIS A 384 -2.41 -2.68 -12.69
CA HIS A 384 -3.75 -2.85 -13.25
C HIS A 384 -4.81 -3.00 -12.14
N SER A 385 -6.08 -2.82 -12.52
CA SER A 385 -7.20 -2.91 -11.57
C SER A 385 -7.08 -1.95 -10.37
N ASN A 386 -6.59 -0.73 -10.63
CA ASN A 386 -6.59 0.38 -9.69
C ASN A 386 -7.43 1.54 -10.24
N PRO A 387 -8.05 2.38 -9.40
CA PRO A 387 -8.80 3.56 -9.83
C PRO A 387 -7.86 4.71 -10.22
N LEU A 388 -7.03 4.51 -11.25
CA LEU A 388 -5.95 5.44 -11.60
C LEU A 388 -6.48 6.81 -12.07
N HIS A 389 -6.00 7.89 -11.45
CA HIS A 389 -6.18 9.27 -11.86
C HIS A 389 -5.02 9.64 -12.80
N CYS A 390 -5.31 9.76 -14.10
CA CYS A 390 -4.31 9.99 -15.14
C CYS A 390 -4.00 11.48 -15.30
N ASP A 391 -3.13 11.98 -14.44
CA ASP A 391 -2.69 13.37 -14.37
C ASP A 391 -1.16 13.52 -14.39
N CYS A 392 -0.66 14.61 -13.81
CA CYS A 392 0.76 14.91 -13.75
C CYS A 392 1.57 13.91 -12.89
N VAL A 393 0.97 13.25 -11.89
CA VAL A 393 1.67 12.36 -10.95
C VAL A 393 2.14 11.08 -11.64
N ILE A 394 1.30 10.54 -12.53
CA ILE A 394 1.56 9.27 -13.24
C ILE A 394 2.22 9.48 -14.63
N ARG A 395 2.69 10.70 -14.92
CA ARG A 395 3.32 11.08 -16.20
C ARG A 395 4.53 10.20 -16.58
N TRP A 396 5.20 9.60 -15.59
CA TRP A 396 6.37 8.73 -15.79
C TRP A 396 6.08 7.50 -16.66
N VAL A 397 4.82 7.07 -16.80
CA VAL A 397 4.42 5.86 -17.55
C VAL A 397 4.84 5.92 -19.02
N ASN A 398 4.92 7.12 -19.61
CA ASN A 398 5.36 7.32 -21.00
C ASN A 398 6.78 7.89 -21.11
N SER A 399 7.57 7.83 -20.02
CA SER A 399 8.99 8.19 -20.05
C SER A 399 9.78 7.15 -20.86
N THR A 400 10.53 7.61 -21.84
CA THR A 400 11.38 6.79 -22.71
C THR A 400 12.61 6.20 -22.00
N GLU A 401 12.87 6.63 -20.77
CA GLU A 401 14.02 6.18 -19.97
C GLU A 401 13.73 4.84 -19.24
N ASN A 402 12.46 4.47 -19.08
CA ASN A 402 12.05 3.32 -18.28
C ASN A 402 11.74 2.09 -19.15
N HIS A 403 12.65 1.10 -19.17
CA HIS A 403 12.43 -0.22 -19.77
C HIS A 403 11.53 -1.13 -18.91
N ILE A 404 10.66 -0.53 -18.09
CA ILE A 404 9.81 -1.25 -17.13
C ILE A 404 8.68 -1.95 -17.90
N ARG A 405 8.55 -3.26 -17.69
CA ARG A 405 7.49 -4.07 -18.27
C ARG A 405 6.24 -4.02 -17.39
N PHE A 406 5.13 -3.63 -18.00
CA PHE A 406 3.82 -3.68 -17.35
C PHE A 406 3.26 -5.11 -17.42
N ILE A 407 2.86 -5.64 -16.28
CA ILE A 407 2.07 -6.87 -16.17
C ILE A 407 0.61 -6.50 -16.42
N GLU A 408 -0.04 -7.24 -17.33
CA GLU A 408 -1.38 -6.94 -17.84
C GLU A 408 -1.59 -5.48 -18.30
N PRO A 409 -0.83 -5.00 -19.30
CA PRO A 409 -0.92 -3.61 -19.77
C PRO A 409 -2.31 -3.27 -20.35
N GLN A 410 -3.01 -4.26 -20.89
CA GLN A 410 -4.36 -4.10 -21.44
C GLN A 410 -5.41 -3.85 -20.34
N SER A 411 -5.16 -4.34 -19.13
CA SER A 411 -6.03 -4.14 -17.96
C SER A 411 -5.69 -2.85 -17.20
N THR A 412 -4.66 -2.10 -17.62
CA THR A 412 -4.22 -0.87 -16.95
C THR A 412 -4.88 0.36 -17.60
N LEU A 413 -5.99 0.79 -17.00
CA LEU A 413 -6.88 1.84 -17.52
C LEU A 413 -6.97 3.04 -16.57
N CYS A 414 -7.19 4.23 -17.14
CA CYS A 414 -7.52 5.42 -16.36
C CYS A 414 -8.97 5.34 -15.84
N ALA A 415 -9.19 5.67 -14.56
CA ALA A 415 -10.52 5.84 -13.98
C ALA A 415 -10.98 7.30 -14.07
N GLU A 416 -10.05 8.23 -13.87
CA GLU A 416 -10.23 9.68 -13.91
C GLU A 416 -9.05 10.34 -14.67
N PRO A 417 -9.17 11.59 -15.14
CA PRO A 417 -10.38 12.42 -15.20
C PRO A 417 -11.42 11.86 -16.18
N PRO A 418 -12.65 12.40 -16.22
CA PRO A 418 -13.74 11.82 -16.98
C PRO A 418 -13.51 11.71 -18.49
N ASP A 419 -12.67 12.58 -19.06
CA ASP A 419 -12.32 12.60 -20.49
C ASP A 419 -11.32 11.51 -20.89
N LEU A 420 -10.61 10.93 -19.90
CA LEU A 420 -9.64 9.85 -20.08
C LEU A 420 -10.15 8.52 -19.53
N LYS A 421 -11.36 8.49 -18.95
CA LYS A 421 -11.95 7.30 -18.35
C LYS A 421 -11.97 6.12 -19.33
N ARG A 422 -11.50 4.95 -18.86
CA ARG A 422 -11.32 3.70 -19.61
C ARG A 422 -10.32 3.75 -20.76
N LYS A 423 -9.52 4.81 -20.92
CA LYS A 423 -8.39 4.79 -21.84
C LYS A 423 -7.24 3.99 -21.26
N HIS A 424 -6.50 3.28 -22.11
CA HIS A 424 -5.26 2.63 -21.68
C HIS A 424 -4.23 3.68 -21.30
N ILE A 425 -3.55 3.45 -20.18
CA ILE A 425 -2.65 4.45 -19.62
C ILE A 425 -1.51 4.85 -20.58
N ARG A 426 -1.02 3.92 -21.40
CA ARG A 426 0.07 4.20 -22.36
C ARG A 426 -0.38 5.02 -23.58
N ASP A 427 -1.68 5.08 -23.83
CA ASP A 427 -2.27 5.83 -24.95
C ASP A 427 -2.58 7.28 -24.56
N VAL A 428 -2.39 7.65 -23.29
CA VAL A 428 -2.62 9.01 -22.81
C VAL A 428 -1.45 9.92 -23.24
N PRO A 429 -1.74 11.10 -23.84
CA PRO A 429 -0.73 12.04 -24.31
C PRO A 429 -0.13 12.87 -23.16
N PHE A 430 0.52 12.21 -22.20
CA PHE A 430 1.12 12.82 -21.02
C PHE A 430 2.13 13.95 -21.32
N ARG A 431 2.73 13.98 -22.52
CA ARG A 431 3.67 15.04 -22.94
C ARG A 431 2.99 16.39 -23.13
N GLU A 432 1.73 16.39 -23.52
CA GLU A 432 0.94 17.59 -23.78
C GLU A 432 0.28 18.14 -22.49
N MET A 433 0.25 17.34 -21.43
CA MET A 433 -0.27 17.73 -20.13
C MET A 433 0.72 18.63 -19.38
N THR A 434 0.22 19.45 -18.45
CA THR A 434 1.04 20.23 -17.53
C THR A 434 1.83 19.31 -16.60
N ASP A 435 3.03 19.72 -16.22
CA ASP A 435 3.89 19.01 -15.26
C ASP A 435 3.47 19.23 -13.81
N ARG A 436 2.55 20.15 -13.55
CA ARG A 436 2.01 20.48 -12.23
C ARG A 436 0.51 20.20 -12.20
N CYS A 437 0.00 19.73 -11.07
CA CYS A 437 -1.41 19.45 -10.88
C CYS A 437 -1.89 19.74 -9.45
N LEU A 438 -3.21 19.81 -9.31
CA LEU A 438 -3.89 20.03 -8.04
C LEU A 438 -3.62 18.86 -7.08
N PRO A 439 -3.57 19.12 -5.77
CA PRO A 439 -3.53 18.06 -4.78
C PRO A 439 -4.76 17.17 -4.85
N LEU A 440 -4.56 15.88 -4.62
CA LEU A 440 -5.62 14.89 -4.50
C LEU A 440 -5.45 14.13 -3.19
N ILE A 441 -6.37 14.34 -2.25
CA ILE A 441 -6.42 13.59 -0.99
C ILE A 441 -7.00 12.20 -1.27
N SER A 442 -6.35 11.17 -0.73
CA SER A 442 -6.70 9.78 -0.96
C SER A 442 -8.01 9.39 -0.25
N ASP A 443 -9.07 9.11 -1.01
CA ASP A 443 -10.43 8.86 -0.49
C ASP A 443 -10.53 7.76 0.58
N LYS A 444 -9.76 6.67 0.44
CA LYS A 444 -9.80 5.56 1.40
C LYS A 444 -8.94 5.79 2.63
N SER A 445 -8.13 6.85 2.66
CA SER A 445 -7.39 7.26 3.87
C SER A 445 -8.26 7.93 4.93
N PHE A 446 -9.51 8.28 4.58
CA PHE A 446 -10.46 8.96 5.46
C PHE A 446 -11.78 8.19 5.61
N PRO A 447 -12.12 7.69 6.81
CA PRO A 447 -13.51 7.32 7.10
C PRO A 447 -14.38 8.58 7.22
N SER A 448 -15.68 8.47 6.91
CA SER A 448 -16.61 9.61 6.99
C SER A 448 -16.91 10.04 8.44
N HIS A 449 -16.85 9.08 9.36
CA HIS A 449 -17.02 9.27 10.79
C HIS A 449 -16.12 8.31 11.56
N LEU A 450 -15.75 8.70 12.78
CA LEU A 450 -15.01 7.89 13.72
C LEU A 450 -15.66 7.99 15.10
N ASP A 451 -16.13 6.87 15.64
CA ASP A 451 -16.67 6.76 16.99
C ASP A 451 -15.54 6.43 17.97
N VAL A 452 -15.43 7.21 19.03
CA VAL A 452 -14.32 7.16 19.99
C VAL A 452 -14.85 7.23 21.42
N VAL A 453 -14.21 6.50 22.32
CA VAL A 453 -14.52 6.54 23.75
C VAL A 453 -13.71 7.66 24.43
N ASP A 454 -14.32 8.33 25.40
CA ASP A 454 -13.64 9.35 26.19
C ASP A 454 -12.36 8.79 26.85
N GLY A 455 -11.25 9.49 26.66
CA GLY A 455 -9.91 9.15 27.15
C GLY A 455 -8.99 8.46 26.15
N GLU A 456 -9.47 8.03 24.98
CA GLU A 456 -8.65 7.37 23.96
C GLU A 456 -7.72 8.35 23.22
N ASP A 457 -6.58 7.84 22.77
CA ASP A 457 -5.69 8.54 21.83
C ASP A 457 -6.06 8.11 20.40
N ILE A 458 -6.23 9.08 19.50
CA ILE A 458 -6.58 8.80 18.10
C ILE A 458 -5.59 9.41 17.13
N SER A 459 -5.46 8.79 15.97
CA SER A 459 -4.65 9.29 14.87
C SER A 459 -5.50 9.37 13.60
N LEU A 460 -5.58 10.57 13.03
CA LEU A 460 -6.28 10.84 11.78
C LEU A 460 -5.25 11.09 10.68
N HIS A 461 -5.34 10.32 9.60
CA HIS A 461 -4.29 10.29 8.58
C HIS A 461 -4.74 11.01 7.32
N CYS A 462 -4.06 12.10 6.97
CA CYS A 462 -4.28 12.78 5.71
C CYS A 462 -3.15 12.50 4.72
N ARG A 463 -3.47 11.82 3.62
CA ARG A 463 -2.50 11.48 2.59
C ARG A 463 -2.92 12.05 1.24
N ALA A 464 -2.07 12.87 0.64
CA ALA A 464 -2.34 13.52 -0.65
C ALA A 464 -1.18 13.34 -1.64
N LEU A 465 -1.50 13.32 -2.93
CA LEU A 465 -0.54 13.32 -4.03
C LEU A 465 -0.74 14.57 -4.90
N ALA A 466 0.35 15.22 -5.31
CA ALA A 466 0.34 16.37 -6.20
C ALA A 466 1.75 16.59 -6.79
N GLU A 467 1.84 17.44 -7.81
CA GLU A 467 3.12 18.05 -8.22
C GLU A 467 2.91 19.57 -8.36
N PRO A 468 3.68 20.42 -7.65
CA PRO A 468 4.61 20.06 -6.57
C PRO A 468 3.90 19.47 -5.35
N GLU A 469 4.67 18.79 -4.50
CA GLU A 469 4.18 18.15 -3.26
C GLU A 469 3.35 19.12 -2.40
N PRO A 470 2.17 18.71 -1.92
CA PRO A 470 1.28 19.61 -1.19
C PRO A 470 1.71 19.76 0.27
N GLU A 471 1.51 20.96 0.82
CA GLU A 471 1.53 21.20 2.24
C GLU A 471 0.21 20.74 2.85
N ILE A 472 0.29 19.94 3.91
CA ILE A 472 -0.89 19.37 4.58
C ILE A 472 -1.05 19.99 5.97
N TYR A 473 -2.24 20.51 6.26
CA TYR A 473 -2.59 21.03 7.57
C TYR A 473 -4.02 20.63 7.95
N TRP A 474 -4.34 20.76 9.24
CA TRP A 474 -5.65 20.40 9.78
C TRP A 474 -6.38 21.63 10.29
N VAL A 475 -7.70 21.58 10.21
CA VAL A 475 -8.58 22.56 10.85
C VAL A 475 -9.51 21.82 11.81
N THR A 476 -9.47 22.25 13.07
CA THR A 476 -10.31 21.67 14.14
C THR A 476 -11.78 22.10 13.99
N PRO A 477 -12.72 21.45 14.71
CA PRO A 477 -14.11 21.87 14.78
C PRO A 477 -14.30 23.36 15.09
N SER A 478 -13.41 23.94 15.91
CA SER A 478 -13.44 25.34 16.34
C SER A 478 -12.88 26.34 15.32
N GLY A 479 -12.39 25.86 14.16
CA GLY A 479 -11.74 26.70 13.16
C GLY A 479 -10.26 27.01 13.43
N LEU A 480 -9.66 26.44 14.49
CA LEU A 480 -8.22 26.51 14.74
C LEU A 480 -7.45 25.75 13.65
N LYS A 481 -6.47 26.41 13.02
CA LYS A 481 -5.56 25.85 12.03
C LYS A 481 -4.34 25.24 12.72
N LEU A 482 -4.09 23.95 12.49
CA LEU A 482 -2.95 23.19 13.00
C LEU A 482 -1.97 22.92 11.86
N LEU A 483 -0.82 23.60 11.91
CA LEU A 483 0.23 23.49 10.90
C LEU A 483 1.03 22.18 11.03
N PRO A 484 1.72 21.72 9.98
CA PRO A 484 2.66 20.61 10.10
C PRO A 484 3.70 20.88 11.19
N PHE A 485 4.16 19.83 11.87
CA PHE A 485 5.10 19.89 13.00
C PHE A 485 4.58 20.65 14.23
N SER A 486 3.30 20.99 14.28
CA SER A 486 2.70 21.57 15.49
C SER A 486 2.58 20.52 16.59
N GLU A 487 2.94 20.90 17.81
CA GLU A 487 2.78 20.09 19.01
C GLU A 487 2.22 21.01 20.09
N ASP A 488 0.91 20.97 20.26
CA ASP A 488 0.15 21.72 21.25
C ASP A 488 -0.52 20.71 22.18
N GLY A 489 0.28 20.06 23.04
CA GLY A 489 -0.08 19.14 24.14
C GLY A 489 -1.21 18.12 23.89
N LYS A 490 -2.41 18.62 23.61
CA LYS A 490 -3.59 17.93 23.11
C LYS A 490 -3.46 17.46 21.65
N TYR A 491 -2.94 18.28 20.75
CA TYR A 491 -2.83 18.01 19.32
C TYR A 491 -1.39 17.90 18.88
N LYS A 492 -1.12 16.98 17.96
CA LYS A 492 0.18 16.88 17.30
C LYS A 492 -0.02 16.59 15.83
N VAL A 493 0.62 17.35 14.94
CA VAL A 493 0.55 17.12 13.49
C VAL A 493 1.94 16.76 12.99
N ASP A 494 2.08 15.56 12.43
CA ASP A 494 3.32 15.14 11.80
C ASP A 494 3.55 15.82 10.44
N SER A 495 4.75 15.66 9.90
CA SER A 495 5.13 16.22 8.59
C SER A 495 4.41 15.60 7.39
N GLU A 496 3.83 14.42 7.56
CA GLU A 496 3.11 13.71 6.50
C GLU A 496 1.59 13.98 6.54
N GLY A 497 1.12 14.81 7.47
CA GLY A 497 -0.30 15.13 7.63
C GLY A 497 -1.09 14.21 8.55
N THR A 498 -0.46 13.36 9.37
CA THR A 498 -1.17 12.69 10.47
C THR A 498 -1.40 13.67 11.61
N MET A 499 -2.64 13.78 12.08
CA MET A 499 -2.97 14.47 13.32
C MET A 499 -3.24 13.44 14.42
N GLU A 500 -2.53 13.57 15.53
CA GLU A 500 -2.77 12.85 16.77
C GLU A 500 -3.56 13.75 17.73
N ILE A 501 -4.60 13.19 18.35
CA ILE A 501 -5.36 13.84 19.42
C ILE A 501 -5.20 12.98 20.67
N HIS A 502 -4.60 13.55 21.71
CA HIS A 502 -4.34 12.85 22.96
C HIS A 502 -5.50 13.01 23.93
N LYS A 503 -5.87 11.91 24.60
CA LYS A 503 -6.93 11.84 25.62
C LYS A 503 -8.19 12.57 25.17
N VAL A 504 -8.79 12.09 24.08
CA VAL A 504 -9.98 12.68 23.47
C VAL A 504 -11.11 12.80 24.51
N THR A 505 -11.73 13.97 24.59
CA THR A 505 -12.91 14.21 25.44
C THR A 505 -14.08 14.69 24.59
N ILE A 506 -15.26 14.83 25.19
CA ILE A 506 -16.45 15.37 24.52
C ILE A 506 -16.22 16.76 23.89
N GLN A 507 -15.23 17.53 24.38
CA GLN A 507 -14.90 18.85 23.83
C GLN A 507 -14.24 18.79 22.45
N GLU A 508 -13.59 17.67 22.13
CA GLU A 508 -12.95 17.44 20.83
C GLU A 508 -13.90 16.85 19.80
N ALA A 509 -15.11 16.45 20.17
CA ALA A 509 -16.09 15.98 19.20
C ALA A 509 -16.40 17.07 18.16
N GLY A 510 -16.53 16.67 16.89
CA GLY A 510 -16.85 17.60 15.80
C GLY A 510 -16.27 17.21 14.45
N LEU A 511 -16.36 18.14 13.49
CA LEU A 511 -15.87 18.01 12.14
C LEU A 511 -14.43 18.49 12.05
N TYR A 512 -13.50 17.58 11.80
CA TYR A 512 -12.12 17.90 11.48
C TYR A 512 -11.93 17.90 9.98
N THR A 513 -11.20 18.88 9.46
CA THR A 513 -10.94 19.00 8.02
C THR A 513 -9.45 18.99 7.75
N CYS A 514 -8.99 18.04 6.94
CA CYS A 514 -7.68 18.09 6.34
C CYS A 514 -7.71 18.96 5.07
N MET A 515 -6.68 19.78 4.93
CA MET A 515 -6.42 20.63 3.77
C MET A 515 -5.07 20.23 3.17
N ALA A 516 -5.04 19.91 1.88
CA ALA A 516 -3.82 19.70 1.12
C ALA A 516 -3.69 20.80 0.05
N GLN A 517 -2.66 21.64 0.14
CA GLN A 517 -2.51 22.82 -0.73
C GLN A 517 -1.16 22.83 -1.46
N ASN A 518 -1.15 23.26 -2.71
CA ASN A 518 0.05 23.64 -3.42
C ASN A 518 -0.19 24.93 -4.23
N LEU A 519 0.81 25.36 -5.00
CA LEU A 519 0.74 26.58 -5.80
C LEU A 519 -0.25 26.54 -6.98
N ILE A 520 -0.85 25.38 -7.27
CA ILE A 520 -1.91 25.23 -8.29
C ILE A 520 -3.30 25.34 -7.65
N GLY A 521 -3.46 24.88 -6.41
CA GLY A 521 -4.72 24.97 -5.67
C GLY A 521 -4.73 24.04 -4.45
N ALA A 522 -5.93 23.68 -3.99
CA ALA A 522 -6.10 22.87 -2.78
C ALA A 522 -7.23 21.85 -2.91
N ASP A 523 -7.10 20.75 -2.18
CA ASP A 523 -8.13 19.74 -1.96
C ASP A 523 -8.40 19.58 -0.45
N THR A 524 -9.62 19.18 -0.11
CA THR A 524 -10.11 19.20 1.28
C THR A 524 -10.94 17.96 1.58
N ARG A 525 -10.68 17.33 2.73
CA ARG A 525 -11.46 16.17 3.20
C ARG A 525 -11.77 16.31 4.68
N SER A 526 -13.01 16.00 5.06
CA SER A 526 -13.48 16.14 6.44
C SER A 526 -13.93 14.82 7.04
N ILE A 527 -13.74 14.68 8.35
CA ILE A 527 -14.12 13.53 9.15
C ILE A 527 -14.91 13.99 10.38
N SER A 528 -16.00 13.30 10.67
CA SER A 528 -16.81 13.55 11.87
C SER A 528 -16.30 12.70 13.03
N LEU A 529 -15.68 13.34 14.02
CA LEU A 529 -15.28 12.70 15.28
C LEU A 529 -16.46 12.71 16.25
N ILE A 530 -16.94 11.54 16.63
CA ILE A 530 -18.05 11.34 17.55
C ILE A 530 -17.49 10.76 18.85
N VAL A 531 -17.68 11.46 19.97
CA VAL A 531 -17.15 11.03 21.28
C VAL A 531 -18.31 10.70 22.21
N ASN A 532 -18.39 9.47 22.71
CA ASN A 532 -19.51 8.98 23.53
C ASN A 532 -20.89 9.29 22.93
N SER A 533 -21.04 9.13 21.60
CA SER A 533 -22.26 9.44 20.84
C SER A 533 -22.69 10.92 20.86
N SER A 534 -21.78 11.83 21.22
CA SER A 534 -21.99 13.28 21.18
C SER A 534 -21.32 13.92 19.97
N PHE A 535 -22.02 14.88 19.35
CA PHE A 535 -21.51 15.75 18.29
C PHE A 535 -22.04 17.18 18.52
N PRO A 536 -21.18 18.17 18.82
CA PRO A 536 -21.62 19.51 19.20
C PRO A 536 -22.11 20.34 18.00
N PHE A 537 -22.92 21.38 18.25
CA PHE A 537 -23.32 22.36 17.23
C PHE A 537 -23.24 23.78 17.80
N SER A 538 -22.79 24.75 17.00
CA SER A 538 -22.75 26.16 17.42
C SER A 538 -24.16 26.74 17.53
N LYS A 539 -24.46 27.33 18.69
CA LYS A 539 -25.70 28.08 18.94
C LYS A 539 -25.58 29.58 18.62
N ASP A 540 -24.39 30.05 18.28
CA ASP A 540 -24.10 31.46 18.11
C ASP A 540 -24.68 32.00 16.79
N MET A 541 -25.02 33.30 16.79
CA MET A 541 -25.41 33.99 15.57
C MET A 541 -24.19 34.33 14.73
N LEU A 542 -24.33 34.20 13.40
CA LEU A 542 -23.28 34.57 12.46
C LEU A 542 -23.22 36.10 12.36
N GLU A 543 -22.04 36.67 12.61
CA GLU A 543 -21.79 38.10 12.53
C GLU A 543 -20.58 38.35 11.62
N LEU A 544 -20.77 39.23 10.63
CA LEU A 544 -19.74 39.69 9.71
C LEU A 544 -19.39 41.13 10.08
N ILE A 545 -18.11 41.43 10.24
CA ILE A 545 -17.60 42.71 10.74
C ILE A 545 -16.69 43.33 9.69
N ILE A 546 -16.75 44.65 9.53
CA ILE A 546 -15.82 45.40 8.68
C ILE A 546 -14.67 45.88 9.57
N GLU A 547 -13.45 45.45 9.27
CA GLU A 547 -12.24 45.84 9.99
C GLU A 547 -11.62 47.11 9.39
N GLU A 548 -11.51 47.16 8.06
CA GLU A 548 -10.89 48.28 7.35
C GLU A 548 -11.55 48.54 6.00
N VAL A 549 -11.61 49.81 5.61
CA VAL A 549 -12.05 50.24 4.28
C VAL A 549 -11.00 51.16 3.66
N GLN A 550 -10.47 50.78 2.49
CA GLN A 550 -9.55 51.60 1.70
C GLN A 550 -10.17 52.00 0.35
N THR A 551 -9.37 52.61 -0.53
CA THR A 551 -9.82 53.10 -1.85
C THR A 551 -10.24 51.97 -2.79
N TYR A 552 -9.57 50.81 -2.72
CA TYR A 552 -9.78 49.68 -3.64
C TYR A 552 -9.98 48.33 -2.95
N ASN A 553 -10.12 48.33 -1.62
CA ASN A 553 -10.33 47.12 -0.85
C ASN A 553 -11.21 47.35 0.41
N ILE A 554 -11.82 46.27 0.88
CA ILE A 554 -12.58 46.21 2.12
C ILE A 554 -12.13 44.94 2.85
N LEU A 555 -11.64 45.09 4.09
CA LEU A 555 -11.27 43.98 4.95
C LEU A 555 -12.45 43.62 5.85
N VAL A 556 -12.88 42.36 5.79
CA VAL A 556 -13.96 41.82 6.62
C VAL A 556 -13.46 40.67 7.50
N SER A 557 -14.05 40.51 8.68
CA SER A 557 -13.76 39.43 9.64
C SER A 557 -15.05 38.82 10.20
N TRP A 558 -14.96 37.59 10.69
CA TRP A 558 -16.07 36.93 11.39
C TRP A 558 -15.54 35.98 12.46
N LYS A 559 -16.38 35.62 13.42
CA LYS A 559 -16.01 34.62 14.43
C LYS A 559 -16.14 33.20 13.85
N PRO A 560 -15.19 32.29 14.15
CA PRO A 560 -15.31 30.89 13.76
C PRO A 560 -16.54 30.26 14.42
N HIS A 561 -17.22 29.40 13.67
CA HIS A 561 -18.32 28.59 14.17
C HIS A 561 -17.98 27.10 14.10
N LEU A 562 -18.47 26.36 15.11
CA LEU A 562 -18.25 24.92 15.20
C LEU A 562 -18.79 24.18 13.98
N ASN A 563 -17.98 23.25 13.47
CA ASN A 563 -18.38 22.27 12.45
C ASN A 563 -18.82 22.89 11.11
N THR A 564 -18.08 23.93 10.69
CA THR A 564 -18.25 24.58 9.40
C THR A 564 -17.75 23.67 8.26
N ILE A 565 -18.59 23.42 7.25
CA ILE A 565 -18.23 22.65 6.04
C ILE A 565 -17.64 23.57 4.97
N SER A 566 -18.27 24.72 4.74
CA SER A 566 -17.85 25.65 3.70
C SER A 566 -18.28 27.08 4.01
N SER A 567 -17.49 28.03 3.53
CA SER A 567 -17.70 29.46 3.70
C SER A 567 -17.54 30.14 2.34
N ASN A 568 -18.57 30.87 1.89
CA ASN A 568 -18.55 31.63 0.65
C ASN A 568 -18.83 33.10 0.94
N LEU A 569 -18.00 34.00 0.43
CA LEU A 569 -18.22 35.44 0.51
C LEU A 569 -18.70 35.96 -0.85
N THR A 570 -19.85 36.62 -0.88
CA THR A 570 -20.41 37.22 -2.09
C THR A 570 -20.47 38.73 -1.96
N TRP A 571 -20.10 39.49 -2.98
CA TRP A 571 -20.24 40.94 -2.97
C TRP A 571 -20.71 41.52 -4.30
N SER A 572 -21.51 42.57 -4.23
CA SER A 572 -22.03 43.32 -5.39
C SER A 572 -22.05 44.82 -5.10
N SER A 573 -21.93 45.63 -6.15
CA SER A 573 -22.09 47.09 -6.05
C SER A 573 -23.55 47.49 -6.24
N PHE A 574 -24.01 48.53 -5.55
CA PHE A 574 -25.37 49.08 -5.72
C PHE A 574 -25.62 49.79 -7.07
N ASN A 575 -24.62 49.87 -7.96
CA ASN A 575 -24.74 50.56 -9.23
C ASN A 575 -25.35 49.64 -10.31
N PRO A 576 -26.55 49.96 -10.87
CA PRO A 576 -27.27 49.11 -11.82
C PRO A 576 -26.54 48.88 -13.17
N SER A 577 -25.41 49.56 -13.41
CA SER A 577 -24.58 49.37 -14.60
C SER A 577 -23.45 48.33 -14.43
N LEU A 578 -23.22 47.82 -13.22
CA LEU A 578 -22.10 46.94 -12.84
C LEU A 578 -22.55 45.67 -12.09
N ASP A 579 -23.76 45.17 -12.38
CA ASP A 579 -24.48 44.12 -11.63
C ASP A 579 -23.88 42.70 -11.78
N LEU A 580 -22.59 42.55 -11.49
CA LEU A 580 -21.94 41.25 -11.29
C LEU A 580 -21.78 40.99 -9.80
N THR A 581 -22.46 39.94 -9.32
CA THR A 581 -22.21 39.39 -7.98
C THR A 581 -20.94 38.54 -8.05
N ASN A 582 -19.89 39.00 -7.38
CA ASN A 582 -18.65 38.27 -7.26
C ASN A 582 -18.78 37.26 -6.11
N VAL A 583 -18.11 36.11 -6.23
CA VAL A 583 -18.12 35.06 -5.22
C VAL A 583 -16.69 34.59 -4.96
N ALA A 584 -16.28 34.57 -3.70
CA ALA A 584 -15.05 33.94 -3.25
C ALA A 584 -15.40 32.72 -2.37
N ARG A 585 -14.85 31.55 -2.70
CA ARG A 585 -14.82 30.42 -1.77
C ARG A 585 -13.70 30.66 -0.77
N ILE A 586 -14.04 30.66 0.50
CA ILE A 586 -13.09 30.93 1.58
C ILE A 586 -12.49 29.60 2.06
N PRO A 587 -11.15 29.47 2.09
CA PRO A 587 -10.50 28.30 2.67
C PRO A 587 -10.93 28.07 4.12
N ILE A 588 -11.05 26.80 4.50
CA ILE A 588 -11.44 26.41 5.85
C ILE A 588 -10.33 26.83 6.83
N GLY A 589 -10.72 27.43 7.97
CA GLY A 589 -9.79 28.01 8.94
C GLY A 589 -9.43 29.48 8.68
N THR A 590 -9.90 30.08 7.59
CA THR A 590 -9.80 31.53 7.36
C THR A 590 -10.98 32.25 8.02
N HIS A 591 -10.68 33.30 8.82
CA HIS A 591 -11.68 34.10 9.56
C HIS A 591 -11.64 35.59 9.20
N MET A 592 -10.74 35.96 8.29
CA MET A 592 -10.56 37.32 7.78
C MET A 592 -10.34 37.27 6.27
N TYR A 593 -10.98 38.17 5.53
CA TYR A 593 -10.86 38.21 4.08
C TYR A 593 -10.76 39.64 3.56
N ASN A 594 -9.79 39.87 2.68
CA ASN A 594 -9.59 41.16 2.04
C ASN A 594 -10.24 41.15 0.65
N ILE A 595 -11.38 41.84 0.52
CA ILE A 595 -12.06 42.03 -0.77
C ILE A 595 -11.25 43.06 -1.56
N THR A 596 -10.61 42.64 -2.65
CA THR A 596 -9.74 43.49 -3.46
C THR A 596 -10.36 43.83 -4.82
N ARG A 597 -9.71 44.76 -5.57
CA ARG A 597 -10.13 45.20 -6.91
C ARG A 597 -11.52 45.87 -6.94
N LEU A 598 -11.87 46.55 -5.86
CA LEU A 598 -13.09 47.35 -5.78
C LEU A 598 -12.91 48.69 -6.49
N HIS A 599 -13.99 49.30 -6.96
CA HIS A 599 -14.00 50.66 -7.47
C HIS A 599 -13.96 51.66 -6.31
N HIS A 600 -13.35 52.82 -6.52
CA HIS A 600 -13.33 53.91 -5.55
C HIS A 600 -14.72 54.56 -5.44
N ASP A 601 -15.01 55.16 -4.29
CA ASP A 601 -16.28 55.83 -3.98
C ASP A 601 -17.55 55.02 -4.33
N THR A 602 -17.50 53.71 -4.17
CA THR A 602 -18.59 52.80 -4.55
C THR A 602 -19.09 52.05 -3.33
N GLU A 603 -20.42 52.00 -3.16
CA GLU A 603 -21.06 51.23 -2.09
C GLU A 603 -21.17 49.75 -2.50
N TYR A 604 -20.63 48.89 -1.65
CA TYR A 604 -20.63 47.45 -1.81
C TYR A 604 -21.48 46.79 -0.72
N TRP A 605 -22.24 45.79 -1.13
CA TRP A 605 -22.97 44.87 -0.27
C TRP A 605 -22.23 43.53 -0.25
N ALA A 606 -21.75 43.10 0.91
CA ALA A 606 -21.02 41.85 1.08
C ALA A 606 -21.80 40.90 2.01
N CYS A 607 -21.98 39.65 1.62
CA CYS A 607 -22.64 38.60 2.40
C CYS A 607 -21.74 37.38 2.56
N LEU A 608 -21.57 36.93 3.79
CA LEU A 608 -20.91 35.68 4.15
C LEU A 608 -21.97 34.58 4.30
N HIS A 609 -21.82 33.51 3.53
CA HIS A 609 -22.66 32.31 3.56
C HIS A 609 -21.85 31.17 4.18
N ILE A 610 -22.31 30.61 5.29
CA ILE A 610 -21.66 29.47 5.96
C ILE A 610 -22.60 28.27 5.97
N ALA A 611 -22.10 27.12 5.52
CA ALA A 611 -22.77 25.83 5.63
C ALA A 611 -22.17 25.00 6.77
N PHE A 612 -23.02 24.37 7.58
CA PHE A 612 -22.65 23.57 8.76
C PHE A 612 -22.90 22.07 8.57
N ALA A 613 -22.25 21.25 9.39
CA ALA A 613 -22.40 19.79 9.40
C ALA A 613 -23.84 19.28 9.57
N ASN A 614 -24.74 20.07 10.19
CA ASN A 614 -26.16 19.75 10.35
C ASN A 614 -27.04 20.15 9.14
N LEU A 615 -26.44 20.44 7.98
CA LEU A 615 -27.12 20.91 6.76
C LEU A 615 -27.81 22.28 6.89
N GLN A 616 -27.57 23.03 7.97
CA GLN A 616 -28.02 24.41 8.08
C GLN A 616 -27.07 25.35 7.33
N THR A 617 -27.63 26.40 6.72
CA THR A 617 -26.88 27.51 6.15
C THR A 617 -27.24 28.80 6.89
N LYS A 618 -26.24 29.58 7.30
CA LYS A 618 -26.43 30.92 7.88
C LYS A 618 -25.80 31.95 6.95
N VAL A 619 -26.41 33.13 6.90
CA VAL A 619 -25.94 34.26 6.10
C VAL A 619 -25.85 35.50 6.97
N ALA A 620 -24.75 36.24 6.87
CA ALA A 620 -24.57 37.55 7.49
C ALA A 620 -24.05 38.54 6.46
N CYS A 621 -24.61 39.75 6.41
CA CYS A 621 -24.27 40.74 5.39
C CYS A 621 -23.90 42.09 6.02
N VAL A 622 -23.00 42.81 5.35
CA VAL A 622 -22.56 44.16 5.70
C VAL A 622 -22.52 45.03 4.46
N ASN A 623 -22.68 46.33 4.63
CA ASN A 623 -22.47 47.31 3.58
C ASN A 623 -21.31 48.26 3.94
N ALA A 624 -20.47 48.58 2.95
CA ALA A 624 -19.40 49.55 3.11
C ALA A 624 -19.17 50.32 1.80
N ARG A 625 -18.81 51.61 1.92
CA ARG A 625 -18.45 52.46 0.78
C ARG A 625 -16.94 52.66 0.75
N THR A 626 -16.30 52.32 -0.37
CA THR A 626 -14.86 52.51 -0.56
C THR A 626 -14.49 54.00 -0.54
N LYS A 627 -13.27 54.32 -0.12
CA LYS A 627 -12.81 55.72 -0.04
C LYS A 627 -12.64 56.32 -1.45
N GLU A 628 -12.79 57.63 -1.57
CA GLU A 628 -12.48 58.35 -2.80
C GLU A 628 -11.00 58.16 -3.18
N ALA A 629 -10.72 58.11 -4.49
CA ALA A 629 -9.36 58.12 -4.98
C ALA A 629 -8.79 59.54 -4.79
N GLN A 630 -7.84 59.70 -3.85
CA GLN A 630 -7.12 60.95 -3.73
C GLN A 630 -6.31 61.21 -5.00
N TYR A 631 -6.80 62.13 -5.83
CA TYR A 631 -5.96 62.79 -6.82
C TYR A 631 -4.94 63.65 -6.07
N GLN A 632 -3.71 63.13 -5.92
CA GLN A 632 -2.58 64.00 -5.60
C GLN A 632 -2.40 64.95 -6.79
N TYR A 633 -2.91 66.18 -6.63
CA TYR A 633 -2.42 67.33 -7.37
C TYR A 633 -0.96 67.49 -6.94
N LEU A 634 -0.04 66.85 -7.66
CA LEU A 634 1.37 67.17 -7.55
C LEU A 634 1.48 68.61 -8.06
N GLU A 635 1.50 69.56 -7.14
CA GLU A 635 1.66 70.99 -7.41
C GLU A 635 3.06 71.18 -8.03
N SER A 636 3.14 70.95 -9.34
CA SER A 636 4.36 71.02 -10.15
C SER A 636 4.75 72.48 -10.40
N ARG A 637 4.98 73.23 -9.32
CA ARG A 637 5.71 74.50 -9.39
C ARG A 637 7.21 74.27 -9.58
N GLN A 638 7.72 73.08 -9.24
CA GLN A 638 9.12 72.69 -9.44
C GLN A 638 9.39 72.02 -10.81
N GLY A 639 8.42 71.33 -11.41
CA GLY A 639 8.59 70.70 -12.73
C GLY A 639 8.61 71.70 -13.88
N ALA A 640 7.80 72.76 -13.81
CA ALA A 640 7.80 73.82 -14.82
C ALA A 640 9.11 74.62 -14.83
N LEU A 641 9.70 74.88 -13.66
CA LEU A 641 11.00 75.56 -13.54
C LEU A 641 12.15 74.69 -14.07
N MET A 642 12.13 73.38 -13.81
CA MET A 642 13.14 72.45 -14.33
C MET A 642 13.08 72.30 -15.85
N ILE A 643 11.88 72.28 -16.45
CA ILE A 643 11.71 72.23 -17.91
C ILE A 643 12.15 73.55 -18.55
N LEU A 644 11.87 74.70 -17.93
CA LEU A 644 12.38 76.00 -18.41
C LEU A 644 13.91 76.08 -18.32
N PHE A 645 14.51 75.57 -17.23
CA PHE A 645 15.96 75.55 -17.06
C PHE A 645 16.65 74.63 -18.07
N LEU A 646 16.06 73.47 -18.39
CA LEU A 646 16.58 72.55 -19.41
C LEU A 646 16.49 73.16 -20.81
N CYS A 647 15.40 73.85 -21.15
CA CYS A 647 15.27 74.54 -22.44
C CYS A 647 16.25 75.71 -22.60
N ILE A 648 16.55 76.46 -21.52
CA ILE A 648 17.54 77.54 -21.54
C ILE A 648 18.97 76.97 -21.64
N LEU A 649 19.25 75.81 -21.04
CA LEU A 649 20.54 75.11 -21.15
C LEU A 649 20.78 74.54 -22.56
N VAL A 650 19.74 73.99 -23.20
CA VAL A 650 19.85 73.47 -24.58
C VAL A 650 20.01 74.62 -25.58
N LEU A 651 19.38 75.77 -25.35
CA LEU A 651 19.54 76.96 -26.18
C LEU A 651 20.90 77.67 -25.98
N SER A 652 21.50 77.61 -24.78
CA SER A 652 22.83 78.19 -24.54
C SER A 652 23.96 77.32 -25.10
N ILE A 653 23.78 76.00 -25.15
CA ILE A 653 24.76 75.07 -25.75
C ILE A 653 24.72 75.13 -27.28
N SER A 654 23.59 75.48 -27.91
CA SER A 654 23.53 75.70 -29.37
C SER A 654 24.07 77.06 -29.83
N LEU A 655 24.28 78.01 -28.92
CA LEU A 655 24.79 79.37 -29.22
C LEU A 655 26.29 79.54 -28.97
N ILE A 656 26.97 78.56 -28.35
CA ILE A 656 28.43 78.61 -28.09
C ILE A 656 29.20 77.61 -28.99
N GLY A 657 28.52 76.68 -29.66
CA GLY A 657 29.14 75.65 -30.52
C GLY A 657 29.41 76.05 -31.97
N ASN A 658 29.77 77.31 -32.25
CA ASN A 658 30.04 77.74 -33.62
C ASN A 658 31.30 78.61 -33.73
N TYR A 659 32.44 78.10 -33.26
CA TYR A 659 33.76 78.54 -33.72
C TYR A 659 34.79 77.41 -33.60
N GLY A 660 35.36 77.01 -34.75
CA GLY A 660 36.75 76.55 -34.85
C GLY A 660 37.03 75.06 -34.68
N PHE A 661 37.28 74.38 -35.81
CA PHE A 661 38.49 73.58 -36.13
C PHE A 661 39.28 72.99 -34.94
N SER A 662 39.73 71.73 -34.89
CA SER A 662 40.15 70.82 -35.96
C SER A 662 40.56 69.46 -35.38
N SER A 663 40.31 68.39 -36.13
CA SER A 663 41.16 67.21 -36.34
C SER A 663 41.91 66.58 -35.15
N PHE A 664 41.54 65.35 -34.77
CA PHE A 664 42.46 64.21 -34.92
C PHE A 664 41.70 62.87 -34.95
N LYS A 665 42.06 62.03 -35.93
CA LYS A 665 41.50 60.71 -36.26
C LYS A 665 42.10 59.59 -35.40
N PHE A 666 41.29 58.57 -35.06
CA PHE A 666 41.57 57.14 -35.31
C PHE A 666 40.27 56.32 -35.07
N GLN A 667 39.47 56.04 -36.10
CA GLN A 667 39.38 54.78 -36.88
C GLN A 667 38.80 53.60 -36.07
N SER A 668 37.48 53.33 -36.06
CA SER A 668 36.57 52.80 -37.11
C SER A 668 36.70 51.29 -37.40
N ARG A 669 35.70 50.50 -36.96
CA ARG A 669 34.77 49.81 -37.87
C ARG A 669 33.56 49.23 -37.12
N SER A 670 32.37 49.76 -37.40
CA SER A 670 31.06 49.10 -37.22
C SER A 670 30.43 48.87 -38.59
N GLN A 671 29.73 47.74 -38.73
CA GLN A 671 29.13 47.25 -39.96
C GLN A 671 27.78 47.93 -40.28
N GLY A 672 27.63 48.31 -41.56
CA GLY A 672 26.48 48.16 -42.46
C GLY A 672 25.02 48.23 -41.95
N ILE A 673 24.37 49.32 -42.33
CA ILE A 673 22.92 49.59 -42.51
C ILE A 673 22.40 48.76 -43.74
N CYS A 674 21.17 48.21 -43.87
CA CYS A 674 19.87 48.89 -44.04
C CYS A 674 18.64 47.91 -44.07
N MET A 675 17.47 48.48 -43.73
CA MET A 675 16.06 48.01 -43.69
C MET A 675 15.43 47.67 -45.07
N PRO A 676 14.24 46.97 -45.20
CA PRO A 676 12.91 47.58 -44.98
C PRO A 676 11.68 46.70 -44.57
N TRP A 677 10.79 47.37 -43.81
CA TRP A 677 9.31 47.35 -43.65
C TRP A 677 8.45 46.11 -43.97
N LYS A 678 7.54 45.75 -43.03
CA LYS A 678 6.10 45.44 -43.29
C LYS A 678 5.25 45.30 -42.01
N THR A 679 4.19 46.11 -41.96
CA THR A 679 2.82 45.90 -41.42
C THR A 679 2.55 44.68 -40.50
N ALA A 680 2.11 44.94 -39.27
CA ALA A 680 1.47 43.94 -38.42
C ALA A 680 -0.06 43.99 -38.61
N SER A 681 -0.63 42.92 -39.18
CA SER A 681 -2.06 42.60 -39.10
C SER A 681 -2.27 41.42 -38.16
N SER A 682 -3.40 41.46 -37.45
CA SER A 682 -4.04 40.43 -36.64
C SER A 682 -3.81 38.98 -37.05
N SER A 683 -3.56 38.12 -36.06
CA SER A 683 -3.90 36.70 -36.10
C SER A 683 -4.58 36.28 -34.80
N VAL A 684 -5.77 35.71 -35.00
CA VAL A 684 -6.75 35.19 -34.05
C VAL A 684 -6.22 33.93 -33.37
N HIS A 685 -6.33 33.85 -32.03
CA HIS A 685 -6.32 32.56 -31.32
C HIS A 685 -7.71 32.30 -30.74
N VAL A 686 -8.31 31.25 -31.29
CA VAL A 686 -9.59 30.65 -30.93
C VAL A 686 -9.39 29.84 -29.64
N VAL A 687 -10.20 30.11 -28.61
CA VAL A 687 -10.30 29.29 -27.40
C VAL A 687 -11.72 28.71 -27.35
N TYR A 688 -11.85 27.39 -27.43
CA TYR A 688 -13.07 26.65 -27.07
C TYR A 688 -12.91 26.02 -25.67
N PRO A 689 -14.00 25.79 -24.94
CA PRO A 689 -14.05 25.74 -23.47
C PRO A 689 -13.86 24.33 -22.90
N THR A 690 -13.36 24.24 -21.66
CA THR A 690 -13.40 23.01 -20.87
C THR A 690 -14.77 22.82 -20.20
N PHE A 691 -15.25 21.60 -20.32
CA PHE A 691 -16.56 21.12 -19.90
C PHE A 691 -16.66 20.96 -18.38
N ILE A 692 -17.78 21.46 -17.87
CA ILE A 692 -18.34 21.18 -16.54
C ILE A 692 -18.94 19.77 -16.57
N LYS A 693 -18.61 18.91 -15.59
CA LYS A 693 -19.46 17.76 -15.25
C LYS A 693 -20.39 18.09 -14.09
N GLN A 694 -21.60 17.63 -14.30
CA GLN A 694 -22.87 18.07 -13.77
C GLN A 694 -23.33 17.13 -12.65
N TRP A 695 -23.66 17.68 -11.49
CA TRP A 695 -24.75 17.17 -10.65
C TRP A 695 -25.39 18.36 -9.93
N ASP A 696 -26.49 18.86 -10.48
CA ASP A 696 -27.68 19.14 -9.68
C ASP A 696 -28.93 19.17 -10.59
N GLN A 697 -30.00 18.54 -10.12
CA GLN A 697 -31.29 18.51 -10.79
C GLN A 697 -32.12 19.72 -10.38
N GLY A 698 -32.36 20.60 -11.35
CA GLY A 698 -33.63 21.33 -11.49
C GLY A 698 -33.90 22.47 -10.52
N ARG A 699 -33.56 23.70 -10.95
CA ARG A 699 -34.50 24.85 -11.03
C ARG A 699 -33.85 25.99 -11.84
N LYS A 700 -34.67 26.64 -12.66
CA LYS A 700 -34.29 27.70 -13.62
C LYS A 700 -33.90 29.01 -12.90
N GLY A 701 -32.83 29.67 -13.35
CA GLY A 701 -32.61 31.11 -13.17
C GLY A 701 -31.15 31.53 -12.95
N GLU A 702 -30.62 32.30 -13.91
CA GLU A 702 -29.44 33.18 -13.86
C GLU A 702 -28.01 32.57 -13.89
N ARG A 703 -27.25 32.99 -14.91
CA ARG A 703 -25.84 32.65 -15.16
C ARG A 703 -24.93 33.57 -14.33
N LEU A 704 -24.19 33.00 -13.37
CA LEU A 704 -23.06 33.65 -12.70
C LEU A 704 -21.74 33.26 -13.40
N LEU A 705 -20.95 34.25 -13.81
CA LEU A 705 -19.57 34.05 -14.29
C LEU A 705 -18.64 34.09 -13.07
N ALA A 706 -18.09 32.93 -12.68
CA ALA A 706 -17.03 32.88 -11.67
C ALA A 706 -15.70 33.31 -12.32
N MET A 707 -15.19 34.47 -11.92
CA MET A 707 -13.83 34.91 -12.25
C MET A 707 -12.94 34.55 -11.06
N GLU A 708 -12.01 33.62 -11.25
CA GLU A 708 -11.07 33.20 -10.20
C GLU A 708 -10.06 34.33 -9.97
N VAL A 709 -10.21 35.04 -8.84
CA VAL A 709 -9.30 36.09 -8.39
C VAL A 709 -8.30 35.47 -7.43
N GLN A 710 -7.01 35.48 -7.78
CA GLN A 710 -5.93 35.25 -6.83
C GLN A 710 -6.05 36.27 -5.69
N ALA A 711 -6.44 35.81 -4.51
CA ALA A 711 -6.46 36.59 -3.28
C ALA A 711 -5.38 36.06 -2.33
N THR A 712 -4.55 36.97 -1.81
CA THR A 712 -3.58 36.68 -0.76
C THR A 712 -4.27 36.70 0.60
N SER A 713 -4.29 35.57 1.30
CA SER A 713 -4.57 35.54 2.74
C SER A 713 -3.45 36.26 3.48
N LEU A 714 -3.79 37.11 4.45
CA LEU A 714 -2.83 37.63 5.42
C LEU A 714 -2.77 36.62 6.56
N ASP A 715 -1.64 35.93 6.71
CA ASP A 715 -1.36 35.09 7.87
C ASP A 715 -1.21 35.99 9.11
N SER A 716 -1.95 35.66 10.17
CA SER A 716 -1.82 36.26 11.51
C SER A 716 -0.75 35.56 12.32
#